data_AF-A0A1W2TK05-F1
#
_entry.id   AF-A0A1W2TK05-F1
#
_cell.length_a   1.000
_cell.length_b   1.000
_cell.length_c   1.000
_cell.angle_alpha   90.00
_cell.angle_beta   90.00
_cell.angle_gamma   90.00
#
_symmetry.space_group_name_H-M   'P 1'
#
loop_
_entity.id
_entity.type
_entity.pdbx_description
1 polymer ?
#
loop_
_entity_poly.entity_id
_entity_poly.type
_entity_poly.pdbx_seq_one_letter_code
_entity_poly.pdbx_strand_id
1 'polypeptide(L)'
;MSTMLQTPSRASTASSSSFQPISRQNTMSSYDGTRSARQSKRYSMSALYMSMSANETDLEIDDELAKAQKLLRDLKSKISSQSKKNFVLEKDVRYLDSRIALLIQNRMALEEQNEVASHLEDALELEEGAFPNDEKTQKYGNLLFLLQSEPKHIAHLCRLVSMAEIDSLLQTVMFTLYGNQYESREEHLLLTMFQSVLTYQFDTTPEYSSLLRANTPVSRMMTTYTRRGPGQSFLRTVLADRINSLIELEDLDLEINPLKVYECMCAQVEKETGSLPPSLPKGITGEQAAENHQVQAIIEPRLTMLIDIANGFLATIIDGLAEAPYGIRWICKQIRSLTKRKYPEANDQVICTLIGGFFFLRFINPAIVTPKSYMLIDGMPAEKPRRTLTLIAKMLQNLANKPSYAKEPYMAKLSPFIEQNKDRVNNFMLDLCEVQDFYESLEVDQYVALTKNNLELSITLNEIYAMHGLIEKHSAELCKDENSHLALIISELGHAPAQVPRKENRAINLPLFSRWEQTFENMTQNMDITQEDIFFMEAKNIFVQIIRSIPQHSAVARKPLRLEKIADAAATSRNDAVMVRKGIRAMELLSQLQEMGTINKSNQFGSLRDEVEQELSHLGSLKEGVYQETQKLEDVYKTIRDHNAYLVGQLDTYKSYLHNVRSQAEGTRRKQQKHQVLGPYKFTHQQLEKEGVIQKSNVPDNRRANIYFNFTSPLPGTFVISLHYKGRNRGLLELDLKLDDLLEMQKGNQDDLDLEYVQFNVTKVLALLNKRFARKKTW
;
A
#
# COMPACT_ATOMS: atom_id res chain seq x y z
N MET A 1 -12.63 71.22 3.86
CA MET A 1 -12.39 71.58 5.27
C MET A 1 -11.92 70.35 6.00
N SER A 2 -10.78 70.48 6.66
CA SER A 2 -10.03 69.45 7.40
C SER A 2 -10.69 69.04 8.72
N THR A 3 -10.07 68.05 9.39
CA THR A 3 -10.12 67.68 10.83
C THR A 3 -11.11 66.55 11.21
N MET A 4 -10.79 65.50 11.97
CA MET A 4 -9.60 65.06 12.73
C MET A 4 -9.48 63.52 12.78
N LEU A 5 -8.24 63.06 12.99
CA LEU A 5 -7.78 61.71 13.35
C LEU A 5 -8.15 61.30 14.79
N GLN A 6 -8.34 60.00 15.02
CA GLN A 6 -7.86 59.29 16.21
C GLN A 6 -7.70 57.77 15.93
N THR A 7 -6.52 57.24 16.23
CA THR A 7 -6.13 55.81 16.25
C THR A 7 -6.65 55.11 17.51
N PRO A 8 -6.81 53.76 17.53
CA PRO A 8 -5.77 52.88 18.11
C PRO A 8 -5.64 51.50 17.41
N SER A 9 -4.44 50.99 17.16
CA SER A 9 -3.61 50.08 17.99
C SER A 9 -3.96 48.58 17.91
N ARG A 10 -2.97 47.84 17.39
CA ARG A 10 -2.82 46.39 17.24
C ARG A 10 -2.98 45.62 18.57
N ALA A 11 -3.70 44.50 18.52
CA ALA A 11 -3.38 43.28 19.28
C ALA A 11 -3.80 42.06 18.46
N SER A 12 -2.81 41.28 18.04
CA SER A 12 -2.94 40.05 17.26
C SER A 12 -3.30 38.88 18.18
N THR A 13 -4.35 38.13 17.85
CA THR A 13 -4.54 36.76 18.36
C THR A 13 -4.82 35.83 17.19
N ALA A 14 -4.11 34.71 17.17
CA ALA A 14 -4.02 33.76 16.06
C ALA A 14 -5.35 33.03 15.84
N SER A 15 -5.82 33.00 14.60
CA SER A 15 -7.01 32.27 14.18
C SER A 15 -6.68 30.80 13.87
N SER A 16 -7.19 29.90 14.70
CA SER A 16 -7.34 28.48 14.41
C SER A 16 -8.32 28.29 13.25
N SER A 17 -7.86 27.62 12.17
CA SER A 17 -8.65 27.33 10.98
C SER A 17 -9.72 26.28 11.25
N SER A 18 -10.95 26.72 11.54
CA SER A 18 -12.13 25.88 11.62
C SER A 18 -12.72 25.64 10.21
N PHE A 19 -12.65 24.40 9.76
CA PHE A 19 -13.33 23.85 8.60
C PHE A 19 -14.85 23.92 8.80
N GLN A 20 -15.58 24.58 7.90
CA GLN A 20 -17.06 24.50 7.84
C GLN A 20 -17.49 23.54 6.72
N PRO A 21 -18.25 22.48 7.01
CA PRO A 21 -18.81 21.62 5.97
C PRO A 21 -19.97 22.33 5.27
N ILE A 22 -19.89 22.42 3.95
CA ILE A 22 -20.95 22.94 3.07
C ILE A 22 -22.08 21.92 3.06
N SER A 23 -23.20 22.21 3.73
CA SER A 23 -24.44 21.44 3.57
C SER A 23 -25.09 21.82 2.23
N ARG A 24 -25.39 20.85 1.37
CA ARG A 24 -26.36 21.02 0.28
C ARG A 24 -27.65 20.27 0.60
N GLN A 25 -28.75 20.94 0.26
CA GLN A 25 -30.15 20.62 0.52
C GLN A 25 -30.54 19.22 0.07
N ASN A 26 -30.97 18.39 1.02
CA ASN A 26 -31.86 17.26 0.76
C ASN A 26 -33.31 17.75 0.93
N THR A 27 -34.10 17.62 -0.12
CA THR A 27 -35.56 17.76 -0.05
C THR A 27 -36.15 16.51 0.59
N MET A 28 -36.25 16.49 1.91
CA MET A 28 -37.08 15.55 2.68
C MET A 28 -37.85 16.34 3.74
N SER A 29 -39.15 16.08 3.86
CA SER A 29 -40.08 16.79 4.73
C SER A 29 -39.62 16.78 6.20
N SER A 30 -39.69 17.94 6.84
CA SER A 30 -39.17 18.26 8.18
C SER A 30 -39.79 17.51 9.36
N TYR A 31 -40.73 16.59 9.13
CA TYR A 31 -41.41 15.83 10.20
C TYR A 31 -40.81 14.43 10.44
N ASP A 32 -40.10 13.84 9.47
CA ASP A 32 -39.50 12.49 9.59
C ASP A 32 -38.04 12.49 10.07
N GLY A 33 -37.37 13.65 10.06
CA GLY A 33 -35.94 13.76 10.40
C GLY A 33 -35.62 13.46 11.87
N THR A 34 -36.50 13.80 12.80
CA THR A 34 -36.28 13.59 14.25
C THR A 34 -36.47 12.13 14.66
N ARG A 35 -37.42 11.42 14.04
CA ARG A 35 -37.68 10.00 14.28
C ARG A 35 -36.57 9.12 13.68
N SER A 36 -36.13 9.46 12.46
CA SER A 36 -34.99 8.83 11.77
C SER A 36 -33.66 9.04 12.51
N ALA A 37 -33.39 10.25 13.00
CA ALA A 37 -32.19 10.54 13.77
C ALA A 37 -32.15 9.78 15.12
N ARG A 38 -33.29 9.66 15.80
CA ARG A 38 -33.40 8.90 17.06
C ARG A 38 -33.24 7.40 16.84
N GLN A 39 -33.74 6.89 15.71
CA GLN A 39 -33.60 5.49 15.31
C GLN A 39 -32.16 5.14 14.87
N SER A 40 -31.47 6.02 14.14
CA SER A 40 -30.04 5.88 13.84
C SER A 40 -29.17 5.93 15.10
N LYS A 41 -29.45 6.84 16.04
CA LYS A 41 -28.75 6.89 17.34
C LYS A 41 -28.94 5.61 18.15
N ARG A 42 -30.15 5.04 18.15
CA ARG A 42 -30.44 3.75 18.78
C ARG A 42 -29.72 2.61 18.08
N TYR A 43 -29.65 2.58 16.75
CA TYR A 43 -28.90 1.54 16.04
C TYR A 43 -27.41 1.55 16.39
N SER A 44 -26.76 2.72 16.33
CA SER A 44 -25.34 2.89 16.71
C SER A 44 -25.09 2.51 18.17
N MET A 45 -26.04 2.79 19.07
CA MET A 45 -25.91 2.45 20.49
C MET A 45 -26.21 0.97 20.79
N SER A 46 -27.04 0.30 19.96
CA SER A 46 -27.26 -1.15 20.04
C SER A 46 -25.95 -1.90 19.78
N ALA A 47 -25.21 -1.47 18.76
CA ALA A 47 -23.89 -2.00 18.44
C ALA A 47 -22.87 -1.73 19.56
N LEU A 48 -22.88 -0.52 20.14
CA LEU A 48 -22.04 -0.17 21.30
C LEU A 48 -22.37 -1.01 22.55
N TYR A 49 -23.64 -1.13 22.93
CA TYR A 49 -24.06 -1.97 24.07
C TYR A 49 -23.71 -3.43 23.84
N MET A 50 -23.96 -3.97 22.64
CA MET A 50 -23.56 -5.34 22.28
C MET A 50 -22.03 -5.53 22.37
N SER A 51 -21.22 -4.54 21.98
CA SER A 51 -19.77 -4.61 22.08
C SER A 51 -19.25 -4.56 23.53
N MET A 52 -19.95 -3.86 24.42
CA MET A 52 -19.61 -3.80 25.84
C MET A 52 -20.04 -5.07 26.59
N SER A 53 -21.24 -5.56 26.32
CA SER A 53 -21.71 -6.85 26.85
C SER A 53 -20.84 -8.01 26.37
N ALA A 54 -20.22 -7.92 25.19
CA ALA A 54 -19.32 -8.94 24.67
C ALA A 54 -18.08 -9.16 25.56
N ASN A 55 -17.54 -8.10 26.20
CA ASN A 55 -16.39 -8.25 27.12
C ASN A 55 -16.77 -8.94 28.44
N GLU A 56 -18.03 -8.87 28.87
CA GLU A 56 -18.52 -9.64 30.02
C GLU A 56 -18.98 -11.05 29.65
N THR A 57 -19.12 -11.37 28.35
CA THR A 57 -19.80 -12.58 27.87
C THR A 57 -19.15 -13.24 26.65
N ASP A 58 -17.82 -13.32 26.61
CA ASP A 58 -17.11 -14.25 25.70
C ASP A 58 -17.41 -15.74 25.99
N LEU A 59 -18.30 -16.01 26.95
CA LEU A 59 -18.95 -17.29 27.19
C LEU A 59 -20.47 -17.12 27.02
N GLU A 60 -21.09 -17.97 26.19
CA GLU A 60 -22.52 -18.36 26.25
C GLU A 60 -23.55 -17.68 25.31
N ILE A 61 -23.24 -17.50 24.03
CA ILE A 61 -24.25 -17.69 22.97
C ILE A 61 -23.64 -18.55 21.85
N ASP A 62 -23.82 -19.86 21.92
CA ASP A 62 -23.34 -20.84 20.92
C ASP A 62 -24.26 -20.89 19.67
N ASP A 63 -24.58 -19.72 19.12
CA ASP A 63 -25.45 -19.57 17.94
C ASP A 63 -24.64 -19.69 16.63
N GLU A 64 -25.27 -20.15 15.56
CA GLU A 64 -24.66 -20.32 14.25
C GLU A 64 -24.09 -18.99 13.70
N LEU A 65 -24.72 -17.85 14.00
CA LEU A 65 -24.19 -16.54 13.61
C LEU A 65 -22.88 -16.21 14.36
N ALA A 66 -22.77 -16.53 15.65
CA ALA A 66 -21.54 -16.30 16.41
C ALA A 66 -20.39 -17.19 15.91
N LYS A 67 -20.70 -18.46 15.57
CA LYS A 67 -19.74 -19.37 14.92
C LYS A 67 -19.28 -18.83 13.56
N ALA A 68 -20.21 -18.36 12.73
CA ALA A 68 -19.89 -17.79 11.42
C ALA A 68 -19.03 -16.52 11.54
N GLN A 69 -19.35 -15.62 12.48
CA GLN A 69 -18.55 -14.41 12.74
C GLN A 69 -17.15 -14.74 13.28
N LYS A 70 -17.02 -15.74 14.16
CA LYS A 70 -15.71 -16.20 14.66
C LYS A 70 -14.86 -16.75 13.53
N LEU A 71 -15.43 -17.61 12.68
CA LEU A 71 -14.74 -18.17 11.53
C LEU A 71 -14.31 -17.08 10.54
N LEU A 72 -15.18 -16.10 10.27
CA LEU A 72 -14.86 -14.94 9.45
C LEU A 72 -13.69 -14.12 10.06
N ARG A 73 -13.70 -13.87 11.38
CA ARG A 73 -12.63 -13.14 12.07
C ARG A 73 -11.29 -13.89 12.00
N ASP A 74 -11.31 -15.20 12.22
CA ASP A 74 -10.13 -16.06 12.12
C ASP A 74 -9.57 -16.08 10.69
N LEU A 75 -10.46 -16.11 9.68
CA LEU A 75 -10.08 -16.05 8.27
C LEU A 75 -9.44 -14.69 7.91
N LYS A 76 -10.03 -13.58 8.35
CA LYS A 76 -9.46 -12.22 8.17
C LYS A 76 -8.07 -12.11 8.79
N SER A 77 -7.88 -12.62 10.00
CA SER A 77 -6.57 -12.66 10.68
C SER A 77 -5.54 -13.49 9.90
N LYS A 78 -5.92 -14.69 9.44
CA LYS A 78 -5.06 -15.54 8.60
C LYS A 78 -4.66 -14.86 7.30
N ILE A 79 -5.60 -14.17 6.64
CA ILE A 79 -5.32 -13.41 5.41
C ILE A 79 -4.33 -12.29 5.66
N SER A 80 -4.49 -11.53 6.74
CA SER A 80 -3.59 -10.43 7.10
C SER A 80 -2.17 -10.94 7.39
N SER A 81 -2.04 -11.97 8.22
CA SER A 81 -0.75 -12.62 8.52
C SER A 81 -0.07 -13.18 7.28
N GLN A 82 -0.81 -13.86 6.40
CA GLN A 82 -0.26 -14.39 5.16
C GLN A 82 0.14 -13.28 4.18
N SER A 83 -0.64 -12.20 4.09
CA SER A 83 -0.33 -11.04 3.25
C SER A 83 0.96 -10.37 3.68
N LYS A 84 1.18 -10.23 5.00
CA LYS A 84 2.42 -9.71 5.58
C LYS A 84 3.62 -10.58 5.21
N LYS A 85 3.51 -11.91 5.33
CA LYS A 85 4.55 -12.86 4.91
C LYS A 85 4.88 -12.71 3.42
N ASN A 86 3.87 -12.64 2.57
CA ASN A 86 4.04 -12.49 1.13
C ASN A 86 4.76 -11.19 0.77
N PHE A 87 4.41 -10.07 1.41
CA PHE A 87 5.05 -8.79 1.15
C PHE A 87 6.55 -8.82 1.46
N VAL A 88 6.93 -9.41 2.60
CA VAL A 88 8.34 -9.58 2.99
C VAL A 88 9.08 -10.45 1.97
N LEU A 89 8.51 -11.60 1.60
CA LEU A 89 9.09 -12.48 0.59
C LEU A 89 9.23 -11.78 -0.76
N GLU A 90 8.27 -10.96 -1.14
CA GLU A 90 8.32 -10.23 -2.39
C GLU A 90 9.39 -9.14 -2.39
N LYS A 91 9.59 -8.46 -1.25
CA LYS A 91 10.72 -7.55 -1.05
C LYS A 91 12.05 -8.30 -1.20
N ASP A 92 12.16 -9.48 -0.59
CA ASP A 92 13.35 -10.32 -0.66
C ASP A 92 13.61 -10.82 -2.09
N VAL A 93 12.57 -11.28 -2.80
CA VAL A 93 12.65 -11.65 -4.22
C VAL A 93 13.11 -10.46 -5.07
N ARG A 94 12.56 -9.26 -4.88
CA ARG A 94 13.02 -8.06 -5.60
C ARG A 94 14.47 -7.70 -5.31
N TYR A 95 14.89 -7.83 -4.05
CA TYR A 95 16.26 -7.60 -3.64
C TYR A 95 17.20 -8.59 -4.36
N LEU A 96 16.84 -9.87 -4.36
CA LEU A 96 17.58 -10.92 -5.07
C LEU A 96 17.57 -10.71 -6.58
N ASP A 97 16.46 -10.33 -7.19
CA ASP A 97 16.38 -10.02 -8.63
C ASP A 97 17.34 -8.90 -9.01
N SER A 98 17.35 -7.81 -8.25
CA SER A 98 18.27 -6.70 -8.48
C SER A 98 19.72 -7.14 -8.31
N ARG A 99 20.01 -7.92 -7.27
CA ARG A 99 21.38 -8.40 -6.97
C ARG A 99 21.84 -9.42 -7.99
N ILE A 100 21.01 -10.38 -8.40
CA ILE A 100 21.32 -11.38 -9.41
C ILE A 100 21.47 -10.76 -10.79
N ALA A 101 20.64 -9.78 -11.17
CA ALA A 101 20.83 -9.03 -12.41
C ALA A 101 22.21 -8.32 -12.42
N LEU A 102 22.62 -7.75 -11.29
CA LEU A 102 23.95 -7.16 -11.12
C LEU A 102 25.07 -8.22 -11.12
N LEU A 103 24.85 -9.39 -10.51
CA LEU A 103 25.77 -10.54 -10.51
C LEU A 103 26.00 -11.06 -11.94
N ILE A 104 24.95 -11.12 -12.76
CA ILE A 104 25.01 -11.53 -14.18
C ILE A 104 25.78 -10.48 -15.00
N GLN A 105 25.53 -9.18 -14.79
CA GLN A 105 26.19 -8.11 -15.53
C GLN A 105 27.68 -7.96 -15.19
N ASN A 106 28.05 -8.14 -13.92
CA ASN A 106 29.40 -7.83 -13.45
C ASN A 106 30.31 -9.05 -13.21
N ARG A 107 29.81 -10.30 -13.25
CA ARG A 107 30.58 -11.54 -13.01
C ARG A 107 31.64 -11.37 -11.90
N MET A 108 31.22 -11.21 -10.64
CA MET A 108 32.13 -10.96 -9.52
C MET A 108 31.85 -11.81 -8.26
N ALA A 109 32.60 -11.50 -7.19
CA ALA A 109 33.37 -12.41 -6.34
C ALA A 109 32.57 -13.29 -5.35
N LEU A 110 33.25 -14.34 -4.85
CA LEU A 110 32.73 -15.35 -3.91
C LEU A 110 32.12 -14.77 -2.61
N GLU A 111 32.51 -13.57 -2.17
CA GLU A 111 31.93 -12.92 -0.98
C GLU A 111 30.51 -12.40 -1.24
N GLU A 112 30.24 -11.76 -2.38
CA GLU A 112 28.87 -11.35 -2.75
C GLU A 112 27.96 -12.58 -2.91
N GLN A 113 28.49 -13.70 -3.42
CA GLN A 113 27.75 -14.96 -3.48
C GLN A 113 27.40 -15.50 -2.07
N ASN A 114 28.30 -15.34 -1.10
CA ASN A 114 28.07 -15.76 0.27
C ASN A 114 27.09 -14.83 1.01
N GLU A 115 27.09 -13.52 0.75
CA GLU A 115 26.09 -12.59 1.28
C GLU A 115 24.69 -12.88 0.74
N VAL A 116 24.57 -13.18 -0.56
CA VAL A 116 23.26 -13.54 -1.13
C VAL A 116 22.81 -14.91 -0.61
N ALA A 117 23.73 -15.85 -0.39
CA ALA A 117 23.43 -17.15 0.20
C ALA A 117 23.01 -17.06 1.68
N SER A 118 23.67 -16.24 2.50
CA SER A 118 23.27 -16.03 3.91
C SER A 118 21.90 -15.36 4.01
N HIS A 119 21.60 -14.42 3.11
CA HIS A 119 20.27 -13.81 3.02
C HIS A 119 19.17 -14.83 2.63
N LEU A 120 19.52 -15.91 1.92
CA LEU A 120 18.59 -16.99 1.55
C LEU A 120 18.36 -18.02 2.66
N GLU A 121 19.33 -18.23 3.56
CA GLU A 121 19.22 -19.12 4.72
C GLU A 121 18.38 -18.49 5.85
N ASP A 122 18.46 -17.18 6.04
CA ASP A 122 17.74 -16.43 7.08
C ASP A 122 16.26 -16.14 6.73
N ALA A 123 15.74 -16.65 5.60
CA ALA A 123 14.37 -16.40 5.14
C ALA A 123 13.32 -17.38 5.71
N LEU A 124 13.73 -18.35 6.54
CA LEU A 124 12.87 -19.41 7.06
C LEU A 124 12.33 -19.05 8.46
N GLU A 125 11.05 -18.68 8.48
CA GLU A 125 10.12 -18.57 9.62
C GLU A 125 10.44 -17.52 10.71
N LEU A 126 9.49 -16.60 10.92
CA LEU A 126 9.52 -15.66 12.05
C LEU A 126 9.12 -16.40 13.33
N GLU A 127 10.04 -16.48 14.30
CA GLU A 127 9.73 -17.01 15.64
C GLU A 127 8.83 -16.03 16.42
N GLU A 128 7.86 -16.58 17.15
CA GLU A 128 7.10 -15.82 18.15
C GLU A 128 8.00 -15.49 19.35
N GLY A 129 7.96 -14.24 19.79
CA GLY A 129 8.75 -13.76 20.91
C GLY A 129 7.99 -12.84 21.84
N ALA A 130 8.57 -12.62 23.01
CA ALA A 130 8.13 -11.61 23.96
C ALA A 130 9.17 -10.49 24.04
N PHE A 131 8.73 -9.27 24.39
CA PHE A 131 9.65 -8.18 24.67
C PHE A 131 10.49 -8.53 25.91
N PRO A 132 11.79 -8.18 25.96
CA PRO A 132 12.62 -8.45 27.14
C PRO A 132 12.19 -7.69 28.40
N ASN A 133 11.34 -6.66 28.29
CA ASN A 133 10.94 -5.80 29.39
C ASN A 133 9.47 -5.36 29.25
N ASP A 134 8.64 -5.69 30.24
CA ASP A 134 7.20 -5.37 30.29
C ASP A 134 6.92 -3.86 30.24
N GLU A 135 7.82 -3.02 30.78
CA GLU A 135 7.66 -1.57 30.74
C GLU A 135 7.77 -1.04 29.29
N LYS A 136 8.70 -1.59 28.50
CA LYS A 136 8.84 -1.20 27.09
C LYS A 136 7.66 -1.69 26.25
N THR A 137 7.13 -2.87 26.57
CA THR A 137 5.89 -3.39 25.95
C THR A 137 4.74 -2.41 26.15
N GLN A 138 4.54 -1.91 27.38
CA GLN A 138 3.49 -0.93 27.66
C GLN A 138 3.70 0.40 26.94
N LYS A 139 4.93 0.93 26.94
CA LYS A 139 5.26 2.20 26.26
C LYS A 139 5.06 2.13 24.76
N TYR A 140 5.53 1.05 24.10
CA TYR A 140 5.30 0.84 22.68
C TYR A 140 3.82 0.55 22.37
N GLY A 141 3.11 -0.16 23.25
CA GLY A 141 1.67 -0.38 23.13
C GLY A 141 0.89 0.93 23.07
N ASN A 142 1.21 1.87 23.95
CA ASN A 142 0.61 3.21 23.95
C ASN A 142 1.02 4.04 22.71
N LEU A 143 2.28 3.96 22.26
CA LEU A 143 2.72 4.62 21.02
C LEU A 143 1.93 4.13 19.81
N LEU A 144 1.84 2.82 19.62
CA LEU A 144 1.18 2.25 18.44
C LEU A 144 -0.33 2.42 18.50
N PHE A 145 -0.94 2.42 19.69
CA PHE A 145 -2.33 2.82 19.87
C PHE A 145 -2.55 4.25 19.38
N LEU A 146 -1.71 5.20 19.80
CA LEU A 146 -1.81 6.60 19.36
C LEU A 146 -1.66 6.71 17.84
N LEU A 147 -0.68 6.03 17.24
CA LEU A 147 -0.45 6.06 15.79
C LEU A 147 -1.61 5.42 14.99
N GLN A 148 -2.30 4.43 15.56
CA GLN A 148 -3.47 3.80 14.95
C GLN A 148 -4.72 4.69 15.10
N SER A 149 -4.94 5.28 16.28
CA SER A 149 -6.11 6.11 16.58
C SER A 149 -6.02 7.52 15.99
N GLU A 150 -4.82 8.05 15.77
CA GLU A 150 -4.58 9.37 15.19
C GLU A 150 -3.74 9.29 13.89
N PRO A 151 -4.36 8.99 12.74
CA PRO A 151 -3.65 8.81 11.46
C PRO A 151 -2.86 10.05 10.98
N LYS A 152 -3.14 11.23 11.56
CA LYS A 152 -2.47 12.51 11.27
C LYS A 152 -0.94 12.44 11.48
N HIS A 153 -0.47 11.67 12.46
CA HIS A 153 0.97 11.56 12.75
C HIS A 153 1.69 10.78 11.66
N ILE A 154 1.11 9.64 11.24
CA ILE A 154 1.63 8.82 10.15
C ILE A 154 1.58 9.60 8.83
N ALA A 155 0.48 10.32 8.57
CA ALA A 155 0.36 11.18 7.41
C ALA A 155 1.44 12.26 7.38
N HIS A 156 1.78 12.82 8.54
CA HIS A 156 2.88 13.77 8.66
C HIS A 156 4.22 13.11 8.34
N LEU A 157 4.49 11.95 8.94
CA LEU A 157 5.73 11.21 8.71
C LEU A 157 5.91 10.84 7.22
N CYS A 158 4.86 10.36 6.54
CA CYS A 158 4.90 10.01 5.11
C CYS A 158 5.34 11.17 4.20
N ARG A 159 5.20 12.42 4.64
CA ARG A 159 5.62 13.62 3.90
C ARG A 159 7.09 13.97 4.07
N LEU A 160 7.71 13.51 5.15
CA LEU A 160 9.10 13.85 5.52
C LEU A 160 10.10 12.77 5.09
N VAL A 161 9.62 11.55 4.88
CA VAL A 161 10.43 10.37 4.62
C VAL A 161 10.95 10.33 3.18
N SER A 162 12.16 9.81 3.01
CA SER A 162 12.81 9.68 1.70
C SER A 162 12.30 8.49 0.87
N MET A 163 12.69 8.42 -0.42
CA MET A 163 12.42 7.26 -1.28
C MET A 163 13.03 5.95 -0.79
N ALA A 164 14.14 5.99 -0.06
CA ALA A 164 14.78 4.78 0.48
C ALA A 164 14.00 4.21 1.68
N GLU A 165 13.38 5.09 2.46
CA GLU A 165 12.74 4.75 3.74
C GLU A 165 11.23 4.45 3.60
N ILE A 166 10.58 4.97 2.55
CA ILE A 166 9.12 4.88 2.38
C ILE A 166 8.63 3.43 2.35
N ASP A 167 9.34 2.51 1.68
CA ASP A 167 8.89 1.12 1.57
C ASP A 167 8.87 0.42 2.95
N SER A 168 9.81 0.75 3.84
CA SER A 168 9.84 0.24 5.21
C SER A 168 8.69 0.82 6.07
N LEU A 169 8.40 2.11 5.89
CA LEU A 169 7.28 2.76 6.57
C LEU A 169 5.94 2.16 6.10
N LEU A 170 5.74 2.05 4.78
CA LEU A 170 4.50 1.52 4.20
C LEU A 170 4.27 0.05 4.56
N GLN A 171 5.32 -0.74 4.71
CA GLN A 171 5.22 -2.11 5.22
C GLN A 171 4.53 -2.11 6.59
N THR A 172 5.04 -1.34 7.54
CA THR A 172 4.52 -1.28 8.91
C THR A 172 3.11 -0.67 8.93
N VAL A 173 2.86 0.36 8.13
CA VAL A 173 1.57 1.07 8.13
C VAL A 173 0.47 0.24 7.45
N MET A 174 0.68 -0.27 6.24
CA MET A 174 -0.37 -0.89 5.42
C MET A 174 -0.62 -2.38 5.69
N PHE A 175 0.37 -3.07 6.26
CA PHE A 175 0.31 -4.52 6.49
C PHE A 175 0.41 -4.91 7.96
N THR A 176 0.76 -3.99 8.85
CA THR A 176 0.79 -4.24 10.30
C THR A 176 -0.20 -3.36 11.06
N LEU A 177 -0.05 -2.02 11.06
CA LEU A 177 -0.94 -1.11 11.82
C LEU A 177 -2.38 -1.06 11.29
N TYR A 178 -2.53 -1.03 9.96
CA TYR A 178 -3.81 -1.09 9.24
C TYR A 178 -3.85 -2.34 8.34
N GLY A 179 -3.28 -3.44 8.85
CA GLY A 179 -3.07 -4.68 8.13
C GLY A 179 -4.35 -5.48 7.90
N ASN A 180 -5.40 -5.26 8.69
CA ASN A 180 -6.67 -5.95 8.55
C ASN A 180 -7.56 -5.26 7.52
N GLN A 181 -7.28 -5.56 6.25
CA GLN A 181 -7.87 -4.91 5.06
C GLN A 181 -9.38 -5.14 4.89
N TYR A 182 -9.98 -6.00 5.73
CA TYR A 182 -11.40 -6.34 5.73
C TYR A 182 -12.11 -5.87 7.00
N GLU A 183 -11.41 -5.17 7.88
CA GLU A 183 -11.99 -4.46 9.01
C GLU A 183 -12.27 -3.01 8.59
N SER A 184 -13.54 -2.61 8.57
CA SER A 184 -13.95 -1.29 8.12
C SER A 184 -13.24 -0.17 8.88
N ARG A 185 -13.06 -0.33 10.20
CA ARG A 185 -12.35 0.66 11.03
C ARG A 185 -10.92 0.92 10.57
N GLU A 186 -10.10 -0.14 10.45
CA GLU A 186 -8.70 0.02 10.03
C GLU A 186 -8.59 0.59 8.62
N GLU A 187 -9.49 0.15 7.72
CA GLU A 187 -9.55 0.66 6.36
C GLU A 187 -9.91 2.16 6.33
N HIS A 188 -10.93 2.58 7.07
CA HIS A 188 -11.34 3.99 7.16
C HIS A 188 -10.27 4.88 7.81
N LEU A 189 -9.55 4.39 8.83
CA LEU A 189 -8.41 5.10 9.42
C LEU A 189 -7.26 5.24 8.41
N LEU A 190 -6.96 4.19 7.65
CA LEU A 190 -5.97 4.25 6.57
C LEU A 190 -6.40 5.24 5.48
N LEU A 191 -7.66 5.25 5.05
CA LEU A 191 -8.17 6.20 4.07
C LEU A 191 -8.11 7.65 4.58
N THR A 192 -8.35 7.87 5.88
CA THR A 192 -8.17 9.18 6.53
C THR A 192 -6.72 9.64 6.48
N MET A 193 -5.76 8.73 6.69
CA MET A 193 -4.33 9.00 6.49
C MET A 193 -4.04 9.43 5.05
N PHE A 194 -4.55 8.67 4.07
CA PHE A 194 -4.44 8.98 2.65
C PHE A 194 -4.98 10.38 2.32
N GLN A 195 -6.13 10.74 2.88
CA GLN A 195 -6.73 12.06 2.68
C GLN A 195 -5.80 13.19 3.09
N SER A 196 -5.18 13.06 4.26
CA SER A 196 -4.28 14.06 4.83
C SER A 196 -3.03 14.22 3.96
N VAL A 197 -2.43 13.11 3.55
CA VAL A 197 -1.25 13.11 2.67
C VAL A 197 -1.57 13.68 1.29
N LEU A 198 -2.69 13.27 0.68
CA LEU A 198 -3.13 13.77 -0.62
C LEU A 198 -3.45 15.26 -0.55
N THR A 199 -4.15 15.72 0.48
CA THR A 199 -4.47 17.14 0.70
C THR A 199 -3.20 17.98 0.68
N TYR A 200 -2.19 17.58 1.45
CA TYR A 200 -0.91 18.29 1.47
C TYR A 200 -0.18 18.27 0.11
N GLN A 201 -0.17 17.12 -0.58
CA GLN A 201 0.47 17.02 -1.90
C GLN A 201 -0.21 17.95 -2.90
N PHE A 202 -1.55 18.01 -2.88
CA PHE A 202 -2.31 18.92 -3.70
C PHE A 202 -1.98 20.37 -3.35
N ASP A 203 -1.93 20.75 -2.07
CA ASP A 203 -1.66 22.13 -1.68
C ASP A 203 -0.24 22.59 -2.07
N THR A 204 0.76 21.71 -1.95
CA THR A 204 2.17 22.01 -2.24
C THR A 204 2.58 21.96 -3.72
N THR A 205 1.89 21.19 -4.55
CA THR A 205 2.30 21.01 -5.97
C THR A 205 1.79 22.17 -6.84
N PRO A 206 2.66 22.97 -7.51
CA PRO A 206 2.22 24.12 -8.29
C PRO A 206 1.49 23.73 -9.58
N GLU A 207 1.96 22.69 -10.29
CA GLU A 207 1.43 22.27 -11.59
C GLU A 207 0.64 20.95 -11.53
N TYR A 208 -0.58 20.95 -12.06
CA TYR A 208 -1.42 19.75 -12.14
C TYR A 208 -0.85 18.69 -13.11
N SER A 209 0.00 19.08 -14.06
CA SER A 209 0.57 18.19 -15.10
C SER A 209 1.53 17.14 -14.53
N SER A 210 2.18 17.45 -13.40
CA SER A 210 3.15 16.61 -12.68
C SER A 210 2.55 15.89 -11.48
N LEU A 211 1.42 16.40 -10.97
CA LEU A 211 0.68 15.87 -9.84
C LEU A 211 0.28 14.41 -10.06
N LEU A 212 0.55 13.55 -9.08
CA LEU A 212 0.35 12.09 -9.12
C LEU A 212 1.11 11.32 -10.23
N ARG A 213 1.86 11.98 -11.11
CA ARG A 213 2.72 11.33 -12.12
C ARG A 213 4.15 11.17 -11.65
N ALA A 214 4.67 12.12 -10.87
CA ALA A 214 6.01 12.02 -10.30
C ALA A 214 6.12 10.85 -9.30
N ASN A 215 7.28 10.19 -9.28
CA ASN A 215 7.63 9.18 -8.28
C ASN A 215 7.96 9.89 -6.96
N THR A 216 6.96 9.96 -6.10
CA THR A 216 6.97 10.59 -4.77
C THR A 216 6.54 9.59 -3.69
N PRO A 217 6.79 9.87 -2.38
CA PRO A 217 6.38 8.96 -1.31
C PRO A 217 4.88 8.69 -1.34
N VAL A 218 4.10 9.72 -1.63
CA VAL A 218 2.64 9.65 -1.81
C VAL A 218 2.25 8.74 -2.97
N SER A 219 2.91 8.88 -4.12
CA SER A 219 2.61 8.02 -5.27
C SER A 219 2.99 6.55 -5.03
N ARG A 220 4.06 6.31 -4.26
CA ARG A 220 4.48 4.97 -3.83
C ARG A 220 3.49 4.37 -2.84
N MET A 221 2.97 5.20 -1.92
CA MET A 221 1.89 4.86 -1.00
C MET A 221 0.64 4.39 -1.74
N MET A 222 0.17 5.17 -2.73
CA MET A 222 -0.98 4.78 -3.56
C MET A 222 -0.74 3.49 -4.34
N THR A 223 0.44 3.32 -4.94
CA THR A 223 0.79 2.10 -5.68
C THR A 223 0.88 0.88 -4.75
N THR A 224 1.29 1.06 -3.49
CA THR A 224 1.36 -0.06 -2.53
C THR A 224 -0.03 -0.44 -2.05
N TYR A 225 -0.92 0.54 -1.85
CA TYR A 225 -2.30 0.30 -1.46
C TYR A 225 -3.08 -0.51 -2.50
N THR A 226 -2.89 -0.24 -3.80
CA THR A 226 -3.57 -1.00 -4.86
C THR A 226 -3.11 -2.46 -4.97
N ARG A 227 -1.99 -2.80 -4.33
CA ARG A 227 -1.45 -4.17 -4.27
C ARG A 227 -1.97 -4.97 -3.08
N ARG A 228 -2.78 -4.35 -2.21
CA ARG A 228 -3.53 -5.02 -1.14
C ARG A 228 -4.57 -5.98 -1.74
N GLY A 229 -5.05 -6.92 -0.92
CA GLY A 229 -5.94 -8.01 -1.31
C GLY A 229 -7.15 -7.58 -2.15
N PRO A 230 -7.91 -6.54 -1.75
CA PRO A 230 -9.05 -6.06 -2.54
C PRO A 230 -8.66 -5.58 -3.95
N GLY A 231 -7.54 -4.88 -4.10
CA GLY A 231 -7.05 -4.42 -5.39
C GLY A 231 -6.59 -5.57 -6.29
N GLN A 232 -5.90 -6.56 -5.71
CA GLN A 232 -5.49 -7.79 -6.40
C GLN A 232 -6.69 -8.61 -6.90
N SER A 233 -7.70 -8.79 -6.03
CA SER A 233 -8.94 -9.50 -6.39
C SER A 233 -9.64 -8.85 -7.57
N PHE A 234 -9.74 -7.52 -7.56
CA PHE A 234 -10.32 -6.76 -8.67
C PHE A 234 -9.55 -6.98 -9.99
N LEU A 235 -8.22 -6.88 -9.97
CA LEU A 235 -7.40 -7.10 -11.17
C LEU A 235 -7.58 -8.51 -11.72
N ARG A 236 -7.68 -9.52 -10.84
CA ARG A 236 -7.93 -10.90 -11.24
C ARG A 236 -9.28 -11.04 -11.93
N THR A 237 -10.36 -10.58 -11.29
CA THR A 237 -11.72 -10.67 -11.86
C THR A 237 -11.84 -9.94 -13.19
N VAL A 238 -11.19 -8.78 -13.33
CA VAL A 238 -11.36 -7.91 -14.52
C VAL A 238 -10.41 -8.26 -15.67
N LEU A 239 -9.18 -8.68 -15.37
CA LEU A 239 -8.12 -8.79 -16.39
C LEU A 239 -7.65 -10.22 -16.66
N ALA A 240 -7.77 -11.16 -15.71
CA ALA A 240 -7.13 -12.46 -15.83
C ALA A 240 -7.57 -13.22 -17.09
N ASP A 241 -8.87 -13.31 -17.35
CA ASP A 241 -9.39 -14.07 -18.49
C ASP A 241 -8.93 -13.50 -19.83
N ARG A 242 -8.94 -12.16 -19.97
CA ARG A 242 -8.48 -11.46 -21.18
C ARG A 242 -6.99 -11.61 -21.40
N ILE A 243 -6.19 -11.56 -20.34
CA ILE A 243 -4.74 -11.75 -20.42
C ILE A 243 -4.41 -13.20 -20.78
N ASN A 244 -5.05 -14.18 -20.15
CA ASN A 244 -4.83 -15.59 -20.46
C ASN A 244 -5.21 -15.91 -21.91
N SER A 245 -6.38 -15.44 -22.38
CA SER A 245 -6.82 -15.62 -23.77
C SER A 245 -5.82 -15.05 -24.80
N LEU A 246 -5.15 -13.96 -24.46
CA LEU A 246 -4.15 -13.34 -25.34
C LEU A 246 -2.82 -14.10 -25.33
N ILE A 247 -2.43 -14.67 -24.19
CA ILE A 247 -1.16 -15.38 -24.03
C ILE A 247 -1.19 -16.75 -24.70
N GLU A 248 -2.36 -17.39 -24.76
CA GLU A 248 -2.56 -18.63 -25.52
C GLU A 248 -2.25 -18.47 -27.02
N LEU A 249 -2.30 -17.23 -27.55
CA LEU A 249 -1.97 -16.92 -28.94
C LEU A 249 -0.47 -16.67 -29.13
N GLU A 250 0.37 -17.70 -28.92
CA GLU A 250 1.84 -17.58 -28.94
C GLU A 250 2.41 -17.06 -30.26
N ASP A 251 1.79 -17.42 -31.39
CA ASP A 251 2.29 -17.06 -32.73
C ASP A 251 1.87 -15.66 -33.21
N LEU A 252 0.88 -15.06 -32.54
CA LEU A 252 0.27 -13.81 -32.96
C LEU A 252 1.23 -12.62 -32.79
N ASP A 253 1.72 -12.09 -33.91
CA ASP A 253 2.56 -10.89 -33.94
C ASP A 253 1.74 -9.65 -34.32
N LEU A 254 1.50 -8.78 -33.34
CA LEU A 254 0.84 -7.48 -33.51
C LEU A 254 1.82 -6.30 -33.41
N GLU A 255 3.09 -6.49 -33.74
CA GLU A 255 4.02 -5.36 -33.86
C GLU A 255 3.57 -4.43 -35.00
N ILE A 256 3.36 -3.16 -34.65
CA ILE A 256 2.91 -2.08 -35.54
C ILE A 256 4.00 -1.04 -35.81
N ASN A 257 5.19 -1.19 -35.21
CA ASN A 257 6.31 -0.30 -35.49
C ASN A 257 6.85 -0.57 -36.92
N PRO A 258 6.75 0.40 -37.85
CA PRO A 258 7.14 0.19 -39.25
C PRO A 258 8.58 -0.26 -39.43
N LEU A 259 9.50 0.27 -38.62
CA LEU A 259 10.92 -0.09 -38.72
C LEU A 259 11.16 -1.57 -38.38
N LYS A 260 10.56 -2.05 -37.28
CA LYS A 260 10.69 -3.45 -36.87
C LYS A 260 9.99 -4.41 -37.83
N VAL A 261 8.83 -4.01 -38.35
CA VAL A 261 8.11 -4.81 -39.35
C VAL A 261 8.93 -4.92 -40.63
N TYR A 262 9.56 -3.81 -41.07
CA TYR A 262 10.47 -3.81 -42.21
C TYR A 262 11.69 -4.71 -41.97
N GLU A 263 12.33 -4.62 -40.81
CA GLU A 263 13.47 -5.49 -40.44
C GLU A 263 13.09 -6.98 -40.45
N CYS A 264 11.92 -7.32 -39.89
CA CYS A 264 11.41 -8.69 -39.92
C CYS A 264 11.11 -9.17 -41.34
N MET A 265 10.48 -8.32 -42.16
CA MET A 265 10.21 -8.60 -43.57
C MET A 265 11.52 -8.83 -44.35
N CYS A 266 12.51 -7.97 -44.17
CA CYS A 266 13.84 -8.13 -44.78
C CYS A 266 14.52 -9.44 -44.35
N ALA A 267 14.48 -9.77 -43.06
CA ALA A 267 15.06 -11.00 -42.54
C ALA A 267 14.35 -12.26 -43.10
N GLN A 268 13.03 -12.19 -43.28
CA GLN A 268 12.25 -13.27 -43.86
C GLN A 268 12.55 -13.45 -45.35
N VAL A 269 12.61 -12.34 -46.12
CA VAL A 269 13.00 -12.37 -47.53
C VAL A 269 14.43 -12.90 -47.69
N GLU A 270 15.38 -12.45 -46.87
CA GLU A 270 16.77 -12.92 -46.88
C GLU A 270 16.86 -14.43 -46.60
N LYS A 271 16.01 -14.95 -45.70
CA LYS A 271 15.90 -16.38 -45.39
C LYS A 271 15.30 -17.19 -46.54
N GLU A 272 14.31 -16.66 -47.24
CA GLU A 272 13.59 -17.35 -48.33
C GLU A 272 14.32 -17.28 -49.68
N THR A 273 14.94 -16.14 -50.01
CA THR A 273 15.62 -15.90 -51.30
C THR A 273 17.15 -15.98 -51.24
N GLY A 274 17.74 -16.13 -50.05
CA GLY A 274 19.20 -16.25 -49.86
C GLY A 274 20.02 -14.99 -50.16
N SER A 275 19.40 -13.94 -50.69
CA SER A 275 19.99 -12.63 -50.96
C SER A 275 18.93 -11.54 -50.86
N LEU A 276 19.30 -10.34 -50.42
CA LEU A 276 18.36 -9.21 -50.33
C LEU A 276 18.21 -8.52 -51.68
N PRO A 277 16.97 -8.30 -52.16
CA PRO A 277 16.73 -7.50 -53.34
C PRO A 277 17.30 -6.07 -53.19
N PRO A 278 17.87 -5.48 -54.27
CA PRO A 278 18.35 -4.10 -54.24
C PRO A 278 17.24 -3.06 -53.98
N SER A 279 15.97 -3.46 -54.05
CA SER A 279 14.81 -2.66 -53.68
C SER A 279 14.57 -2.54 -52.17
N LEU A 280 15.29 -3.30 -51.34
CA LEU A 280 15.12 -3.31 -49.87
C LEU A 280 16.45 -3.02 -49.14
N PRO A 281 16.85 -1.74 -49.00
CA PRO A 281 18.09 -1.38 -48.31
C PRO A 281 18.03 -1.62 -46.79
N LYS A 282 19.12 -2.13 -46.20
CA LYS A 282 19.28 -2.23 -44.73
C LYS A 282 19.60 -0.85 -44.13
N GLY A 283 19.05 -0.55 -42.95
CA GLY A 283 19.36 0.69 -42.20
C GLY A 283 18.53 1.92 -42.58
N ILE A 284 17.29 1.72 -43.03
CA ILE A 284 16.34 2.82 -43.31
C ILE A 284 15.85 3.50 -42.04
N THR A 285 15.35 4.73 -42.18
CA THR A 285 14.69 5.44 -41.07
C THR A 285 13.26 4.93 -40.85
N GLY A 286 12.69 5.17 -39.66
CA GLY A 286 11.31 4.79 -39.36
C GLY A 286 10.26 5.46 -40.26
N GLU A 287 10.56 6.65 -40.79
CA GLU A 287 9.70 7.36 -41.76
C GLU A 287 9.71 6.68 -43.12
N GLN A 288 10.90 6.32 -43.63
CA GLN A 288 11.04 5.55 -44.87
C GLN A 288 10.38 4.16 -44.78
N ALA A 289 10.47 3.52 -43.61
CA ALA A 289 9.78 2.26 -43.36
C ALA A 289 8.26 2.42 -43.36
N ALA A 290 7.75 3.56 -42.88
CA ALA A 290 6.33 3.87 -42.86
C ALA A 290 5.78 4.21 -44.27
N GLU A 291 6.60 4.72 -45.18
CA GLU A 291 6.19 5.00 -46.57
C GLU A 291 6.12 3.73 -47.44
N ASN A 292 6.73 2.62 -47.01
CA ASN A 292 6.75 1.38 -47.78
C ASN A 292 5.36 0.71 -47.82
N HIS A 293 4.81 0.53 -49.03
CA HIS A 293 3.48 -0.05 -49.24
C HIS A 293 3.35 -1.51 -48.72
N GLN A 294 4.41 -2.32 -48.82
CA GLN A 294 4.38 -3.70 -48.33
C GLN A 294 4.31 -3.75 -46.80
N VAL A 295 5.06 -2.88 -46.13
CA VAL A 295 5.02 -2.74 -44.67
C VAL A 295 3.63 -2.27 -44.21
N GLN A 296 3.02 -1.33 -44.93
CA GLN A 296 1.66 -0.87 -44.61
C GLN A 296 0.61 -1.96 -44.77
N ALA A 297 0.69 -2.78 -45.83
CA ALA A 297 -0.21 -3.90 -46.05
C ALA A 297 -0.12 -4.97 -44.94
N ILE A 298 1.03 -5.10 -44.28
CA ILE A 298 1.21 -5.99 -43.11
C ILE A 298 0.65 -5.35 -41.84
N ILE A 299 0.84 -4.04 -41.65
CA ILE A 299 0.43 -3.32 -40.44
C ILE A 299 -1.09 -3.15 -40.35
N GLU A 300 -1.77 -2.91 -41.46
CA GLU A 300 -3.21 -2.62 -41.49
C GLU A 300 -4.09 -3.69 -40.80
N PRO A 301 -3.99 -5.00 -41.13
CA PRO A 301 -4.76 -6.03 -40.42
C PRO A 301 -4.33 -6.19 -38.96
N ARG A 302 -3.04 -6.01 -38.64
CA ARG A 302 -2.54 -6.05 -37.25
C ARG A 302 -3.13 -4.92 -36.42
N LEU A 303 -3.28 -3.73 -37.01
CA LEU A 303 -3.85 -2.56 -36.37
C LEU A 303 -5.32 -2.76 -36.03
N THR A 304 -6.12 -3.29 -36.96
CA THR A 304 -7.52 -3.63 -36.70
C THR A 304 -7.64 -4.64 -35.55
N MET A 305 -6.88 -5.73 -35.60
CA MET A 305 -6.91 -6.75 -34.55
C MET A 305 -6.45 -6.21 -33.18
N LEU A 306 -5.43 -5.34 -33.16
CA LEU A 306 -4.96 -4.70 -31.93
C LEU A 306 -6.03 -3.76 -31.32
N ILE A 307 -6.76 -3.02 -32.16
CA ILE A 307 -7.88 -2.17 -31.72
C ILE A 307 -9.01 -3.03 -31.15
N ASP A 308 -9.35 -4.14 -31.79
CA ASP A 308 -10.39 -5.05 -31.32
C ASP A 308 -10.05 -5.66 -29.96
N ILE A 309 -8.81 -6.12 -29.79
CA ILE A 309 -8.33 -6.65 -28.51
C ILE A 309 -8.35 -5.55 -27.45
N ALA A 310 -7.85 -4.35 -27.75
CA ALA A 310 -7.85 -3.22 -26.81
C ALA A 310 -9.27 -2.81 -26.39
N ASN A 311 -10.24 -2.83 -27.32
CA ASN A 311 -11.65 -2.61 -27.01
C ASN A 311 -12.21 -3.70 -26.08
N GLY A 312 -11.81 -4.96 -26.27
CA GLY A 312 -12.19 -6.06 -25.40
C GLY A 312 -11.69 -5.88 -23.95
N PHE A 313 -10.42 -5.47 -23.78
CA PHE A 313 -9.86 -5.11 -22.46
C PHE A 313 -10.59 -3.91 -21.84
N LEU A 314 -10.87 -2.89 -22.64
CA LEU A 314 -11.52 -1.70 -22.14
C LEU A 314 -12.95 -1.97 -21.67
N ALA A 315 -13.71 -2.77 -22.43
CA ALA A 315 -15.07 -3.17 -22.07
C ALA A 315 -15.08 -3.89 -20.71
N THR A 316 -14.21 -4.89 -20.51
CA THR A 316 -14.14 -5.61 -19.23
C THR A 316 -13.78 -4.70 -18.06
N ILE A 317 -12.91 -3.70 -18.28
CA ILE A 317 -12.55 -2.71 -17.23
C ILE A 317 -13.76 -1.83 -16.86
N ILE A 318 -14.51 -1.36 -17.86
CA ILE A 318 -15.69 -0.49 -17.64
C ILE A 318 -16.81 -1.29 -16.95
N ASP A 319 -17.08 -2.51 -17.42
CA ASP A 319 -18.11 -3.39 -16.85
C ASP A 319 -17.76 -3.83 -15.42
N GLY A 320 -16.47 -3.85 -15.08
CA GLY A 320 -15.97 -4.15 -13.74
C GLY A 320 -16.25 -3.10 -12.66
N LEU A 321 -16.91 -1.97 -12.97
CA LEU A 321 -17.15 -0.87 -12.02
C LEU A 321 -17.75 -1.32 -10.67
N ALA A 322 -18.67 -2.28 -10.68
CA ALA A 322 -19.33 -2.78 -9.47
C ALA A 322 -18.38 -3.56 -8.54
N GLU A 323 -17.37 -4.20 -9.12
CA GLU A 323 -16.36 -4.98 -8.40
C GLU A 323 -15.21 -4.10 -7.88
N ALA A 324 -15.16 -2.82 -8.28
CA ALA A 324 -14.08 -1.91 -7.89
C ALA A 324 -14.11 -1.67 -6.35
N PRO A 325 -12.99 -1.93 -5.64
CA PRO A 325 -12.94 -1.82 -4.19
C PRO A 325 -13.28 -0.42 -3.69
N TYR A 326 -14.03 -0.34 -2.59
CA TYR A 326 -14.49 0.93 -1.99
C TYR A 326 -13.36 1.93 -1.81
N GLY A 327 -12.24 1.53 -1.19
CA GLY A 327 -11.17 2.47 -0.91
C GLY A 327 -10.42 2.98 -2.15
N ILE A 328 -10.34 2.19 -3.25
CA ILE A 328 -9.82 2.67 -4.54
C ILE A 328 -10.76 3.73 -5.12
N ARG A 329 -12.06 3.45 -5.13
CA ARG A 329 -13.11 4.39 -5.58
C ARG A 329 -13.10 5.67 -4.74
N TRP A 330 -12.93 5.53 -3.43
CA TRP A 330 -12.86 6.65 -2.50
C TRP A 330 -11.61 7.51 -2.72
N ILE A 331 -10.44 6.91 -2.98
CA ILE A 331 -9.24 7.67 -3.37
C ILE A 331 -9.51 8.44 -4.67
N CYS A 332 -10.17 7.86 -5.66
CA CYS A 332 -10.58 8.57 -6.88
C CYS A 332 -11.53 9.75 -6.57
N LYS A 333 -12.53 9.55 -5.69
CA LYS A 333 -13.40 10.62 -5.18
C LYS A 333 -12.59 11.74 -4.52
N GLN A 334 -11.59 11.43 -3.71
CA GLN A 334 -10.73 12.42 -3.07
C GLN A 334 -9.89 13.19 -4.09
N ILE A 335 -9.29 12.52 -5.07
CA ILE A 335 -8.57 13.18 -6.17
C ILE A 335 -9.50 14.18 -6.87
N ARG A 336 -10.73 13.77 -7.23
CA ARG A 336 -11.73 14.65 -7.83
C ARG A 336 -12.06 15.87 -6.96
N SER A 337 -12.32 15.65 -5.67
CA SER A 337 -12.68 16.70 -4.72
C SER A 337 -11.55 17.71 -4.52
N LEU A 338 -10.32 17.23 -4.32
CA LEU A 338 -9.13 18.06 -4.15
C LEU A 338 -8.78 18.84 -5.42
N THR A 339 -8.96 18.23 -6.60
CA THR A 339 -8.80 18.93 -7.88
C THR A 339 -9.79 20.08 -8.01
N LYS A 340 -11.08 19.85 -7.74
CA LYS A 340 -12.10 20.92 -7.79
C LYS A 340 -11.87 22.01 -6.74
N ARG A 341 -11.34 21.65 -5.56
CA ARG A 341 -11.02 22.60 -4.49
C ARG A 341 -9.85 23.51 -4.88
N LYS A 342 -8.77 22.93 -5.41
CA LYS A 342 -7.58 23.69 -5.80
C LYS A 342 -7.75 24.44 -7.13
N TYR A 343 -8.50 23.85 -8.05
CA TYR A 343 -8.75 24.37 -9.39
C TYR A 343 -10.27 24.36 -9.69
N PRO A 344 -11.03 25.36 -9.22
CA PRO A 344 -12.47 25.43 -9.41
C PRO A 344 -12.91 25.44 -10.89
N GLU A 345 -12.07 26.00 -11.77
CA GLU A 345 -12.28 26.07 -13.22
C GLU A 345 -11.82 24.81 -13.97
N ALA A 346 -11.34 23.77 -13.27
CA ALA A 346 -10.90 22.54 -13.90
C ALA A 346 -12.09 21.82 -14.53
N ASN A 347 -12.01 21.59 -15.85
CA ASN A 347 -13.00 20.78 -16.56
C ASN A 347 -12.89 19.30 -16.17
N ASP A 348 -13.95 18.53 -16.49
CA ASP A 348 -14.00 17.10 -16.20
C ASP A 348 -12.85 16.32 -16.87
N GLN A 349 -12.32 16.81 -18.00
CA GLN A 349 -11.18 16.19 -18.67
C GLN A 349 -9.88 16.24 -17.82
N VAL A 350 -9.61 17.37 -17.15
CA VAL A 350 -8.44 17.50 -16.26
C VAL A 350 -8.61 16.59 -15.05
N ILE A 351 -9.80 16.52 -14.49
CA ILE A 351 -10.15 15.62 -13.38
C ILE A 351 -9.92 14.15 -13.78
N CYS A 352 -10.49 13.75 -14.92
CA CYS A 352 -10.32 12.42 -15.50
C CYS A 352 -8.84 12.09 -15.75
N THR A 353 -8.05 13.05 -16.21
CA THR A 353 -6.61 12.86 -16.43
C THR A 353 -5.85 12.54 -15.13
N LEU A 354 -6.19 13.20 -14.02
CA LEU A 354 -5.58 12.94 -12.71
C LEU A 354 -6.02 11.58 -12.14
N ILE A 355 -7.31 11.25 -12.26
CA ILE A 355 -7.84 9.94 -11.88
C ILE A 355 -7.16 8.85 -12.71
N GLY A 356 -7.02 9.03 -14.02
CA GLY A 356 -6.33 8.11 -14.92
C GLY A 356 -4.84 7.96 -14.60
N GLY A 357 -4.21 9.00 -14.06
CA GLY A 357 -2.84 8.95 -13.53
C GLY A 357 -2.66 8.07 -12.29
N PHE A 358 -3.76 7.76 -11.58
CA PHE A 358 -3.78 6.77 -10.51
C PHE A 358 -4.32 5.42 -11.02
N PHE A 359 -5.55 5.39 -11.51
CA PHE A 359 -6.28 4.16 -11.84
C PHE A 359 -5.65 3.41 -13.03
N PHE A 360 -5.37 4.08 -14.15
CA PHE A 360 -4.75 3.39 -15.28
C PHE A 360 -3.24 3.25 -15.10
N LEU A 361 -2.54 4.34 -14.80
CA LEU A 361 -1.07 4.35 -14.77
C LEU A 361 -0.46 3.54 -13.63
N ARG A 362 -1.07 3.54 -12.44
CA ARG A 362 -0.48 2.93 -11.23
C ARG A 362 -1.19 1.68 -10.74
N PHE A 363 -2.33 1.33 -11.35
CA PHE A 363 -3.09 0.15 -10.96
C PHE A 363 -3.31 -0.82 -12.13
N ILE A 364 -4.05 -0.44 -13.17
CA ILE A 364 -4.38 -1.34 -14.29
C ILE A 364 -3.17 -1.66 -15.18
N ASN A 365 -2.49 -0.65 -15.73
CA ASN A 365 -1.46 -0.85 -16.75
C ASN A 365 -0.25 -1.65 -16.26
N PRO A 366 0.27 -1.46 -15.03
CA PRO A 366 1.32 -2.32 -14.49
C PRO A 366 0.93 -3.81 -14.47
N ALA A 367 -0.33 -4.10 -14.17
CA ALA A 367 -0.86 -5.47 -14.14
C ALA A 367 -0.98 -6.08 -15.55
N ILE A 368 -1.32 -5.28 -16.56
CA ILE A 368 -1.35 -5.72 -17.97
C ILE A 368 0.07 -5.96 -18.50
N VAL A 369 1.04 -5.11 -18.17
CA VAL A 369 2.42 -5.21 -18.68
C VAL A 369 3.21 -6.33 -18.00
N THR A 370 2.97 -6.54 -16.70
CA THR A 370 3.68 -7.55 -15.89
C THR A 370 2.70 -8.50 -15.18
N PRO A 371 1.86 -9.23 -15.93
CA PRO A 371 0.77 -10.04 -15.36
C PRO A 371 1.24 -11.10 -14.38
N LYS A 372 2.45 -11.64 -14.56
CA LYS A 372 3.06 -12.60 -13.65
C LYS A 372 3.31 -12.01 -12.25
N SER A 373 3.82 -10.78 -12.17
CA SER A 373 4.06 -10.08 -10.90
C SER A 373 2.78 -9.71 -10.14
N TYR A 374 1.65 -9.74 -10.84
CA TYR A 374 0.31 -9.52 -10.31
C TYR A 374 -0.49 -10.82 -10.18
N MET A 375 0.15 -11.99 -10.33
CA MET A 375 -0.49 -13.31 -10.22
C MET A 375 -1.73 -13.46 -11.11
N LEU A 376 -1.72 -12.85 -12.29
CA LEU A 376 -2.78 -12.99 -13.28
C LEU A 376 -2.57 -14.20 -14.19
N ILE A 377 -1.35 -14.74 -14.21
CA ILE A 377 -0.90 -15.87 -15.03
C ILE A 377 0.13 -16.72 -14.29
N ASP A 378 0.24 -18.00 -14.67
CA ASP A 378 1.17 -18.96 -14.06
C ASP A 378 2.58 -18.94 -14.69
N GLY A 379 2.65 -18.70 -16.01
CA GLY A 379 3.88 -18.74 -16.80
C GLY A 379 4.46 -17.35 -17.14
N MET A 380 5.70 -17.30 -17.65
CA MET A 380 6.17 -16.10 -18.35
C MET A 380 5.57 -16.07 -19.76
N PRO A 381 4.92 -14.97 -20.18
CA PRO A 381 4.36 -14.89 -21.52
C PRO A 381 5.48 -14.88 -22.56
N ALA A 382 5.22 -15.50 -23.71
CA ALA A 382 6.13 -15.44 -24.85
C ALA A 382 6.39 -13.99 -25.30
N GLU A 383 7.45 -13.77 -26.07
CA GLU A 383 7.89 -12.41 -26.41
C GLU A 383 6.84 -11.61 -27.19
N LYS A 384 6.11 -12.26 -28.11
CA LYS A 384 5.07 -11.59 -28.92
C LYS A 384 3.83 -11.21 -28.09
N PRO A 385 3.17 -12.11 -27.32
CA PRO A 385 2.09 -11.70 -26.42
C PRO A 385 2.49 -10.63 -25.41
N ARG A 386 3.70 -10.72 -24.84
CA ARG A 386 4.24 -9.70 -23.91
C ARG A 386 4.35 -8.33 -24.58
N ARG A 387 4.79 -8.29 -25.85
CA ARG A 387 4.84 -7.07 -26.64
C ARG A 387 3.44 -6.53 -26.91
N THR A 388 2.48 -7.38 -27.26
CA THR A 388 1.08 -6.99 -27.48
C THR A 388 0.44 -6.41 -26.22
N LEU A 389 0.62 -7.04 -25.06
CA LEU A 389 0.17 -6.51 -23.76
C LEU A 389 0.74 -5.11 -23.47
N THR A 390 2.02 -4.90 -23.83
CA THR A 390 2.65 -3.57 -23.71
C THR A 390 1.99 -2.53 -24.62
N LEU A 391 1.63 -2.90 -25.84
CA LEU A 391 0.92 -2.01 -26.77
C LEU A 391 -0.49 -1.67 -26.24
N ILE A 392 -1.22 -2.66 -25.74
CA ILE A 392 -2.55 -2.47 -25.12
C ILE A 392 -2.46 -1.50 -23.94
N ALA A 393 -1.51 -1.72 -23.01
CA ALA A 393 -1.31 -0.82 -21.87
C ALA A 393 -0.99 0.61 -22.31
N LYS A 394 -0.20 0.79 -23.38
CA LYS A 394 0.07 2.12 -23.96
C LYS A 394 -1.18 2.75 -24.56
N MET A 395 -2.02 1.98 -25.26
CA MET A 395 -3.29 2.46 -25.81
C MET A 395 -4.24 2.94 -24.72
N LEU A 396 -4.43 2.13 -23.66
CA LEU A 396 -5.23 2.49 -22.50
C LEU A 396 -4.64 3.72 -21.78
N GLN A 397 -3.31 3.82 -21.66
CA GLN A 397 -2.67 4.98 -21.05
C GLN A 397 -2.87 6.26 -21.87
N ASN A 398 -2.80 6.16 -23.20
CA ASN A 398 -3.04 7.27 -24.12
C ASN A 398 -4.51 7.68 -24.17
N LEU A 399 -5.43 6.77 -23.88
CA LEU A 399 -6.86 7.05 -23.74
C LEU A 399 -7.17 7.76 -22.41
N ALA A 400 -6.54 7.32 -21.32
CA ALA A 400 -6.69 7.94 -19.99
C ALA A 400 -6.02 9.33 -19.88
N ASN A 401 -5.00 9.59 -20.71
CA ASN A 401 -4.30 10.88 -20.79
C ASN A 401 -4.66 11.62 -22.08
N LYS A 402 -4.11 12.83 -22.26
CA LYS A 402 -4.04 13.45 -23.59
C LYS A 402 -2.91 12.77 -24.39
N PRO A 403 -3.19 12.15 -25.55
CA PRO A 403 -2.16 11.46 -26.33
C PRO A 403 -1.08 12.42 -26.81
N SER A 404 0.18 11.98 -26.77
CA SER A 404 1.33 12.67 -27.35
C SER A 404 2.13 11.69 -28.21
N TYR A 405 2.14 11.94 -29.51
CA TYR A 405 2.80 11.08 -30.50
C TYR A 405 4.24 11.51 -30.82
N ALA A 406 4.78 12.49 -30.11
CA ALA A 406 6.11 13.06 -30.39
C ALA A 406 7.25 12.03 -30.28
N LYS A 407 7.12 11.02 -29.41
CA LYS A 407 8.12 9.97 -29.22
C LYS A 407 7.88 8.72 -30.09
N GLU A 408 6.64 8.44 -30.44
CA GLU A 408 6.23 7.24 -31.16
C GLU A 408 5.18 7.59 -32.23
N PRO A 409 5.60 8.16 -33.38
CA PRO A 409 4.68 8.64 -34.42
C PRO A 409 3.75 7.56 -34.97
N TYR A 410 4.22 6.30 -35.00
CA TYR A 410 3.44 5.16 -35.48
C TYR A 410 2.16 4.89 -34.66
N MET A 411 2.13 5.31 -33.39
CA MET A 411 0.94 5.19 -32.53
C MET A 411 -0.20 6.13 -32.94
N ALA A 412 0.06 7.14 -33.78
CA ALA A 412 -0.97 8.06 -34.26
C ALA A 412 -2.07 7.35 -35.05
N LYS A 413 -1.76 6.23 -35.71
CA LYS A 413 -2.75 5.41 -36.45
C LYS A 413 -3.80 4.75 -35.54
N LEU A 414 -3.57 4.74 -34.23
CA LEU A 414 -4.51 4.24 -33.22
C LEU A 414 -5.44 5.34 -32.70
N SER A 415 -5.43 6.56 -33.29
CA SER A 415 -6.37 7.62 -32.91
C SER A 415 -7.85 7.22 -32.99
N PRO A 416 -8.31 6.36 -33.93
CA PRO A 416 -9.71 5.95 -33.96
C PRO A 416 -10.16 5.25 -32.67
N PHE A 417 -9.29 4.45 -32.06
CA PHE A 417 -9.57 3.82 -30.76
C PHE A 417 -9.76 4.86 -29.65
N ILE A 418 -8.96 5.94 -29.66
CA ILE A 418 -9.05 7.00 -28.66
C ILE A 418 -10.34 7.81 -28.85
N GLU A 419 -10.61 8.23 -30.08
CA GLU A 419 -11.78 9.05 -30.43
C GLU A 419 -13.10 8.33 -30.10
N GLN A 420 -13.19 7.02 -30.36
CA GLN A 420 -14.39 6.24 -30.08
C GLN A 420 -14.64 5.97 -28.58
N ASN A 421 -13.58 5.95 -27.76
CA ASN A 421 -13.68 5.49 -26.37
C ASN A 421 -13.50 6.58 -25.32
N LYS A 422 -13.07 7.78 -25.71
CA LYS A 422 -12.76 8.88 -24.79
C LYS A 422 -13.91 9.20 -23.84
N ASP A 423 -15.12 9.36 -24.37
CA ASP A 423 -16.29 9.72 -23.56
C ASP A 423 -16.72 8.58 -22.64
N ARG A 424 -16.64 7.32 -23.12
CA ARG A 424 -16.94 6.12 -22.32
C ARG A 424 -16.01 6.03 -21.10
N VAL A 425 -14.73 6.28 -21.30
CA VAL A 425 -13.70 6.22 -20.24
C VAL A 425 -13.80 7.38 -19.27
N ASN A 426 -14.11 8.58 -19.76
CA ASN A 426 -14.38 9.72 -18.90
C ASN A 426 -15.60 9.48 -18.00
N ASN A 427 -16.71 8.97 -18.55
CA ASN A 427 -17.90 8.64 -17.77
C ASN A 427 -17.60 7.58 -16.71
N PHE A 428 -16.90 6.49 -17.10
CA PHE A 428 -16.45 5.47 -16.16
C PHE A 428 -15.62 6.06 -14.99
N MET A 429 -14.68 6.97 -15.27
CA MET A 429 -13.87 7.59 -14.22
C MET A 429 -14.69 8.51 -13.28
N LEU A 430 -15.74 9.15 -13.80
CA LEU A 430 -16.66 9.94 -12.99
C LEU A 430 -17.52 9.03 -12.11
N ASP A 431 -18.06 7.93 -12.66
CA ASP A 431 -18.86 6.95 -11.93
C ASP A 431 -18.05 6.21 -10.85
N LEU A 432 -16.75 6.00 -11.11
CA LEU A 432 -15.81 5.44 -10.13
C LEU A 432 -15.78 6.28 -8.84
N CYS A 433 -15.99 7.59 -8.94
CA CYS A 433 -15.97 8.53 -7.80
C CYS A 433 -17.29 8.59 -7.00
N GLU A 434 -18.35 7.94 -7.48
CA GLU A 434 -19.66 7.95 -6.83
C GLU A 434 -19.73 6.93 -5.68
N VAL A 435 -19.19 7.32 -4.53
CA VAL A 435 -19.20 6.52 -3.29
C VAL A 435 -19.55 7.37 -2.07
N GLN A 436 -20.24 6.74 -1.11
CA GLN A 436 -20.62 7.37 0.15
C GLN A 436 -19.40 7.66 1.04
N ASP A 437 -19.49 8.67 1.89
CA ASP A 437 -18.48 8.95 2.91
C ASP A 437 -18.64 8.02 4.11
N PHE A 438 -17.54 7.77 4.82
CA PHE A 438 -17.49 6.82 5.94
C PHE A 438 -17.37 7.48 7.32
N TYR A 439 -17.31 8.82 7.41
CA TYR A 439 -16.99 9.51 8.67
C TYR A 439 -17.96 9.17 9.80
N GLU A 440 -19.27 9.11 9.52
CA GLU A 440 -20.28 8.74 10.51
C GLU A 440 -20.08 7.30 11.03
N SER A 441 -19.77 6.35 10.14
CA SER A 441 -19.46 4.98 10.55
C SER A 441 -18.15 4.88 11.32
N LEU A 442 -17.13 5.66 10.93
CA LEU A 442 -15.82 5.66 11.59
C LEU A 442 -15.91 6.23 13.01
N GLU A 443 -16.72 7.28 13.24
CA GLU A 443 -16.96 7.81 14.57
C GLU A 443 -17.54 6.72 15.49
N VAL A 444 -18.58 6.02 15.02
CA VAL A 444 -19.19 4.89 15.75
C VAL A 444 -18.17 3.78 16.01
N ASP A 445 -17.40 3.37 15.01
CA ASP A 445 -16.37 2.34 15.13
C ASP A 445 -15.25 2.74 16.11
N GLN A 446 -14.89 4.02 16.13
CA GLN A 446 -13.91 4.56 17.07
C GLN A 446 -14.44 4.45 18.49
N TYR A 447 -15.70 4.85 18.74
CA TYR A 447 -16.32 4.69 20.06
C TYR A 447 -16.40 3.22 20.51
N VAL A 448 -16.74 2.29 19.62
CA VAL A 448 -16.78 0.85 19.91
C VAL A 448 -15.39 0.28 20.23
N ALA A 449 -14.35 0.83 19.63
CA ALA A 449 -13.00 0.38 19.91
C ALA A 449 -12.47 0.83 21.27
N LEU A 450 -12.85 2.04 21.69
CA LEU A 450 -12.49 2.59 23.01
C LEU A 450 -13.06 1.74 24.16
N THR A 451 -14.18 1.08 23.93
CA THR A 451 -14.81 0.19 24.91
C THR A 451 -14.29 -1.25 24.86
N LYS A 452 -13.52 -1.62 23.83
CA LYS A 452 -12.87 -2.94 23.73
C LYS A 452 -11.57 -2.95 24.53
N ASN A 453 -11.59 -3.55 25.71
CA ASN A 453 -10.44 -3.63 26.62
C ASN A 453 -9.28 -4.53 26.11
N ASN A 454 -9.44 -5.22 24.97
CA ASN A 454 -8.50 -6.22 24.45
C ASN A 454 -8.11 -5.93 22.98
N LEU A 455 -7.49 -4.77 22.71
CA LEU A 455 -6.86 -4.51 21.41
C LEU A 455 -5.42 -5.07 21.42
N GLU A 456 -5.11 -5.97 20.49
CA GLU A 456 -3.76 -6.55 20.35
C GLU A 456 -3.26 -6.38 18.92
N LEU A 457 -1.96 -6.10 18.78
CA LEU A 457 -1.29 -5.93 17.50
C LEU A 457 -0.10 -6.89 17.37
N SER A 458 -0.09 -7.73 16.33
CA SER A 458 1.04 -8.59 16.02
C SER A 458 2.08 -7.85 15.16
N ILE A 459 3.21 -7.48 15.76
CA ILE A 459 4.25 -6.66 15.14
C ILE A 459 5.66 -7.19 15.47
N THR A 460 6.60 -7.06 14.54
CA THR A 460 8.00 -7.48 14.75
C THR A 460 8.83 -6.41 15.44
N LEU A 461 9.89 -6.81 16.13
CA LEU A 461 10.83 -5.88 16.78
C LEU A 461 11.40 -4.85 15.82
N ASN A 462 11.80 -5.26 14.61
CA ASN A 462 12.37 -4.36 13.62
C ASN A 462 11.35 -3.36 13.05
N GLU A 463 10.06 -3.72 12.98
CA GLU A 463 9.01 -2.78 12.59
C GLU A 463 8.81 -1.70 13.67
N ILE A 464 8.81 -2.09 14.95
CA ILE A 464 8.72 -1.16 16.08
C ILE A 464 9.93 -0.21 16.06
N TYR A 465 11.15 -0.75 15.96
CA TYR A 465 12.37 0.05 16.00
C TYR A 465 12.53 0.93 14.77
N ALA A 466 12.13 0.46 13.58
CA ALA A 466 12.10 1.29 12.38
C ALA A 466 11.13 2.46 12.52
N MET A 467 9.91 2.19 13.01
CA MET A 467 8.91 3.23 13.23
C MET A 467 9.41 4.26 14.26
N HIS A 468 9.97 3.79 15.37
CA HIS A 468 10.52 4.66 16.40
C HIS A 468 11.68 5.51 15.85
N GLY A 469 12.64 4.90 15.14
CA GLY A 469 13.77 5.62 14.57
C GLY A 469 13.35 6.69 13.53
N LEU A 470 12.33 6.40 12.73
CA LEU A 470 11.76 7.38 11.78
C LEU A 470 11.07 8.54 12.50
N ILE A 471 10.31 8.26 13.56
CA ILE A 471 9.66 9.31 14.36
C ILE A 471 10.71 10.15 15.09
N GLU A 472 11.74 9.53 15.66
CA GLU A 472 12.84 10.22 16.33
C GLU A 472 13.61 11.14 15.38
N LYS A 473 13.97 10.64 14.19
CA LYS A 473 14.65 11.41 13.14
C LYS A 473 13.89 12.68 12.74
N HIS A 474 12.56 12.59 12.71
CA HIS A 474 11.68 13.68 12.30
C HIS A 474 10.92 14.34 13.48
N SER A 475 11.38 14.10 14.71
CA SER A 475 10.71 14.56 15.94
C SER A 475 10.55 16.07 16.01
N ALA A 476 11.54 16.84 15.52
CA ALA A 476 11.49 18.31 15.51
C ALA A 476 10.29 18.87 14.71
N GLU A 477 9.85 18.18 13.67
CA GLU A 477 8.74 18.63 12.82
C GLU A 477 7.41 17.96 13.22
N LEU A 478 7.46 16.74 13.78
CA LEU A 478 6.30 16.00 14.27
C LEU A 478 5.79 16.54 15.63
N CYS A 479 6.70 16.89 16.52
CA CYS A 479 6.43 17.32 17.90
C CYS A 479 6.63 18.83 18.07
N LYS A 480 5.99 19.64 17.22
CA LYS A 480 6.05 21.11 17.36
C LYS A 480 5.42 21.62 18.66
N ASP A 481 4.44 20.88 19.16
CA ASP A 481 3.82 21.10 20.46
C ASP A 481 4.40 20.11 21.46
N GLU A 482 5.16 20.63 22.43
CA GLU A 482 5.81 19.83 23.48
C GLU A 482 4.79 19.14 24.39
N ASN A 483 3.54 19.64 24.45
CA ASN A 483 2.45 19.03 25.22
C ASN A 483 1.64 18.00 24.42
N SER A 484 2.00 17.73 23.16
CA SER A 484 1.31 16.72 22.37
C SER A 484 1.52 15.31 22.95
N HIS A 485 0.51 14.46 22.85
CA HIS A 485 0.60 13.06 23.33
C HIS A 485 1.80 12.32 22.71
N LEU A 486 2.12 12.59 21.43
CA LEU A 486 3.28 11.99 20.76
C LEU A 486 4.60 12.44 21.40
N ALA A 487 4.76 13.73 21.70
CA ALA A 487 5.98 14.26 22.32
C ALA A 487 6.23 13.64 23.69
N LEU A 488 5.19 13.52 24.52
CA LEU A 488 5.28 12.88 25.83
C LEU A 488 5.72 11.42 25.72
N ILE A 489 5.12 10.64 24.82
CA ILE A 489 5.47 9.22 24.61
C ILE A 489 6.92 9.06 24.17
N ILE A 490 7.35 9.83 23.17
CA ILE A 490 8.72 9.76 22.64
C ILE A 490 9.75 10.17 23.70
N SER A 491 9.44 11.19 24.52
CA SER A 491 10.31 11.58 25.63
C SER A 491 10.51 10.47 26.67
N GLU A 492 9.48 9.67 26.96
CA GLU A 492 9.53 8.55 27.90
C GLU A 492 10.18 7.28 27.34
N LEU A 493 10.16 7.11 26.02
CA LEU A 493 10.77 5.99 25.29
C LEU A 493 12.29 6.13 25.13
N GLY A 494 12.79 7.37 25.06
CA GLY A 494 14.20 7.65 24.83
C GLY A 494 14.66 7.33 23.40
N HIS A 495 15.95 7.07 23.21
CA HIS A 495 16.51 6.79 21.88
C HIS A 495 16.03 5.45 21.29
N ALA A 496 15.78 5.44 19.98
CA ALA A 496 15.38 4.24 19.25
C ALA A 496 16.50 3.19 19.24
N PRO A 497 16.19 1.92 19.58
CA PRO A 497 17.14 0.82 19.42
C PRO A 497 17.49 0.59 17.95
N ALA A 498 18.71 0.11 17.69
CA ALA A 498 19.09 -0.37 16.36
C ALA A 498 18.28 -1.62 15.98
N GLN A 499 18.03 -1.79 14.68
CA GLN A 499 17.40 -2.99 14.15
C GLN A 499 18.25 -4.23 14.47
N VAL A 500 17.59 -5.31 14.88
CA VAL A 500 18.23 -6.58 15.22
C VAL A 500 18.41 -7.44 13.97
N PRO A 501 19.42 -8.34 13.94
CA PRO A 501 19.57 -9.33 12.88
C PRO A 501 18.29 -10.14 12.67
N ARG A 502 18.05 -10.64 11.44
CA ARG A 502 16.82 -11.38 11.09
C ARG A 502 16.50 -12.53 12.04
N LYS A 503 17.52 -13.26 12.52
CA LYS A 503 17.38 -14.37 13.49
C LYS A 503 16.81 -13.94 14.85
N GLU A 504 17.02 -12.69 15.24
CA GLU A 504 16.54 -12.13 16.50
C GLU A 504 15.25 -11.31 16.32
N ASN A 505 14.80 -11.11 15.07
CA ASN A 505 13.61 -10.34 14.73
C ASN A 505 12.34 -11.15 14.97
N ARG A 506 11.91 -11.22 16.23
CA ARG A 506 10.71 -11.96 16.64
C ARG A 506 9.42 -11.17 16.42
N ALA A 507 8.33 -11.88 16.17
CA ALA A 507 6.97 -11.33 16.16
C ALA A 507 6.41 -11.30 17.58
N ILE A 508 5.84 -10.15 17.98
CA ILE A 508 5.34 -9.90 19.33
C ILE A 508 3.88 -9.47 19.24
N ASN A 509 3.03 -10.01 20.12
CA ASN A 509 1.66 -9.54 20.29
C ASN A 509 1.67 -8.42 21.34
N LEU A 510 1.39 -7.20 20.88
CA LEU A 510 1.47 -5.98 21.67
C LEU A 510 0.07 -5.55 22.11
N PRO A 511 -0.24 -5.52 23.41
CA PRO A 511 -1.50 -4.97 23.88
C PRO A 511 -1.50 -3.44 23.67
N LEU A 512 -2.53 -2.96 22.99
CA LEU A 512 -2.73 -1.56 22.68
C LEU A 512 -3.70 -0.95 23.69
N PHE A 513 -3.31 0.16 24.30
CA PHE A 513 -4.16 0.90 25.24
C PHE A 513 -3.82 2.38 25.20
N SER A 514 -4.78 3.21 25.58
CA SER A 514 -4.58 4.65 25.81
C SER A 514 -4.46 4.94 27.29
N ARG A 515 -3.53 5.84 27.65
CA ARG A 515 -3.42 6.39 29.01
C ARG A 515 -4.23 7.67 29.23
N TRP A 516 -4.86 8.22 28.18
CA TRP A 516 -5.57 9.51 28.22
C TRP A 516 -7.08 9.41 27.97
N GLU A 517 -7.59 8.24 27.58
CA GLU A 517 -9.01 8.08 27.29
C GLU A 517 -9.83 7.86 28.56
N GLN A 518 -10.98 8.55 28.61
CA GLN A 518 -11.86 8.63 29.77
C GLN A 518 -12.83 7.45 29.83
N THR A 519 -13.25 7.09 31.04
CA THR A 519 -14.24 6.06 31.33
C THR A 519 -15.63 6.38 30.75
N PHE A 520 -16.39 5.33 30.44
CA PHE A 520 -17.72 5.32 29.83
C PHE A 520 -18.75 6.29 30.46
N GLU A 521 -18.62 6.62 31.75
CA GLU A 521 -19.55 7.51 32.48
C GLU A 521 -19.58 8.94 31.92
N ASN A 522 -18.48 9.44 31.36
CA ASN A 522 -18.45 10.76 30.70
C ASN A 522 -19.00 10.69 29.25
N MET A 523 -19.10 9.50 28.65
CA MET A 523 -19.57 9.33 27.26
C MET A 523 -21.09 9.39 27.15
N THR A 524 -21.84 8.88 28.13
CA THR A 524 -23.32 8.95 28.15
C THR A 524 -23.83 10.39 28.30
N GLN A 525 -23.06 11.28 28.92
CA GLN A 525 -23.41 12.69 29.11
C GLN A 525 -23.27 13.51 27.83
N ASN A 526 -22.32 13.19 26.95
CA ASN A 526 -22.08 13.93 25.71
C ASN A 526 -23.13 13.66 24.60
N MET A 527 -23.96 12.61 24.74
CA MET A 527 -24.91 12.18 23.71
C MET A 527 -26.38 12.49 24.02
N ASP A 528 -26.68 13.25 25.07
CA ASP A 528 -28.06 13.55 25.55
C ASP A 528 -28.92 12.27 25.71
N ILE A 529 -28.34 11.19 26.24
CA ILE A 529 -29.02 9.89 26.38
C ILE A 529 -29.76 9.86 27.72
N THR A 530 -31.05 9.55 27.67
CA THR A 530 -31.88 9.40 28.86
C THR A 530 -31.74 7.99 29.46
N GLN A 531 -32.00 7.88 30.76
CA GLN A 531 -32.01 6.58 31.46
C GLN A 531 -33.06 5.62 30.88
N GLU A 532 -34.17 6.16 30.34
CA GLU A 532 -35.21 5.41 29.63
C GLU A 532 -34.67 4.74 28.36
N ASP A 533 -33.87 5.46 27.57
CA ASP A 533 -33.26 4.93 26.36
C ASP A 533 -32.26 3.81 26.71
N ILE A 534 -31.54 3.91 27.83
CA ILE A 534 -30.62 2.86 28.29
C ILE A 534 -31.38 1.56 28.63
N PHE A 535 -32.42 1.64 29.45
CA PHE A 535 -33.21 0.47 29.84
C PHE A 535 -33.94 -0.17 28.66
N PHE A 536 -34.43 0.63 27.71
CA PHE A 536 -35.08 0.14 26.51
C PHE A 536 -34.11 -0.68 25.63
N MET A 537 -32.87 -0.22 25.53
CA MET A 537 -31.81 -0.89 24.76
C MET A 537 -31.30 -2.15 25.45
N GLU A 538 -31.15 -2.12 26.78
CA GLU A 538 -30.83 -3.30 27.58
C GLU A 538 -31.91 -4.38 27.41
N ALA A 539 -33.19 -3.99 27.48
CA ALA A 539 -34.31 -4.90 27.28
C ALA A 539 -34.29 -5.51 25.87
N LYS A 540 -34.13 -4.68 24.83
CA LYS A 540 -34.03 -5.14 23.43
C LYS A 540 -32.91 -6.18 23.27
N ASN A 541 -31.70 -5.89 23.79
CA ASN A 541 -30.54 -6.77 23.69
C ASN A 541 -30.81 -8.12 24.39
N ILE A 542 -31.31 -8.11 25.63
CA ILE A 542 -31.60 -9.34 26.38
C ILE A 542 -32.65 -10.18 25.66
N PHE A 543 -33.72 -9.58 25.13
CA PHE A 543 -34.74 -10.33 24.37
C PHE A 543 -34.17 -10.95 23.10
N VAL A 544 -33.33 -10.23 22.36
CA VAL A 544 -32.65 -10.77 21.17
C VAL A 544 -31.75 -11.95 21.54
N GLN A 545 -30.97 -11.85 22.62
CA GLN A 545 -30.10 -12.93 23.10
C GLN A 545 -30.90 -14.17 23.52
N ILE A 546 -31.98 -13.98 24.28
CA ILE A 546 -32.87 -15.07 24.70
C ILE A 546 -33.45 -15.78 23.47
N ILE A 547 -33.98 -15.03 22.50
CA ILE A 547 -34.62 -15.61 21.31
C ILE A 547 -33.61 -16.37 20.45
N ARG A 548 -32.38 -15.85 20.30
CA ARG A 548 -31.29 -16.54 19.58
C ARG A 548 -30.82 -17.82 20.26
N SER A 549 -30.98 -17.92 21.58
CA SER A 549 -30.59 -19.09 22.36
C SER A 549 -31.68 -20.17 22.39
N ILE A 550 -32.92 -19.84 22.03
CA ILE A 550 -34.05 -20.78 21.97
C ILE A 550 -34.11 -21.45 20.59
N PRO A 551 -34.29 -22.78 20.49
CA PRO A 551 -34.45 -23.46 19.20
C PRO A 551 -35.63 -22.90 18.38
N GLN A 552 -35.41 -22.64 17.09
CA GLN A 552 -36.40 -22.04 16.18
C GLN A 552 -37.73 -22.82 16.08
N HIS A 553 -37.73 -24.10 16.43
CA HIS A 553 -38.93 -24.95 16.44
C HIS A 553 -39.76 -24.87 17.74
N SER A 554 -39.32 -24.10 18.73
CA SER A 554 -40.05 -23.91 19.99
C SER A 554 -41.37 -23.15 19.76
N ALA A 555 -42.44 -23.58 20.42
CA ALA A 555 -43.74 -22.90 20.39
C ALA A 555 -43.68 -21.43 20.87
N VAL A 556 -42.64 -21.08 21.62
CA VAL A 556 -42.40 -19.75 22.21
C VAL A 556 -41.77 -18.77 21.21
N ALA A 557 -41.12 -19.27 20.14
CA ALA A 557 -40.50 -18.46 19.09
C ALA A 557 -41.44 -18.17 17.89
N ARG A 558 -42.71 -18.62 17.95
CA ARG A 558 -43.68 -18.39 16.87
C ARG A 558 -44.21 -16.96 16.87
N LYS A 559 -44.30 -16.36 15.68
CA LYS A 559 -44.87 -15.02 15.50
C LYS A 559 -46.39 -15.02 15.71
N PRO A 560 -46.97 -13.94 16.28
CA PRO A 560 -46.30 -12.75 16.84
C PRO A 560 -45.56 -13.06 18.14
N LEU A 561 -44.38 -12.49 18.32
CA LEU A 561 -43.56 -12.73 19.52
C LEU A 561 -44.28 -12.24 20.78
N ARG A 562 -44.30 -13.08 21.83
CA ARG A 562 -44.89 -12.73 23.13
C ARG A 562 -43.78 -12.59 24.17
N LEU A 563 -43.30 -11.36 24.37
CA LEU A 563 -42.12 -11.06 25.20
C LEU A 563 -42.22 -11.62 26.62
N GLU A 564 -43.39 -11.52 27.28
CA GLU A 564 -43.60 -12.12 28.62
C GLU A 564 -43.39 -13.64 28.61
N LYS A 565 -43.98 -14.36 27.65
CA LYS A 565 -43.81 -15.82 27.55
C LYS A 565 -42.39 -16.23 27.22
N ILE A 566 -41.67 -15.40 26.46
CA ILE A 566 -40.26 -15.60 26.11
C ILE A 566 -39.38 -15.43 27.36
N ALA A 567 -39.64 -14.39 28.16
CA ALA A 567 -38.94 -14.16 29.42
C ALA A 567 -39.24 -15.25 30.46
N ASP A 568 -40.50 -15.67 30.60
CA ASP A 568 -40.92 -16.77 31.48
C ASP A 568 -40.27 -18.11 31.08
N ALA A 569 -40.24 -18.42 29.78
CA ALA A 569 -39.61 -19.63 29.28
C ALA A 569 -38.09 -19.64 29.52
N ALA A 570 -37.44 -18.48 29.42
CA ALA A 570 -36.02 -18.32 29.74
C ALA A 570 -35.77 -18.47 31.25
N ALA A 571 -36.60 -17.82 32.09
CA ALA A 571 -36.51 -17.86 33.54
C ALA A 571 -36.77 -19.25 34.15
N THR A 572 -37.46 -20.13 33.42
CA THR A 572 -37.79 -21.50 33.85
C THR A 572 -36.93 -22.59 33.19
N SER A 573 -35.91 -22.19 32.42
CA SER A 573 -34.98 -23.12 31.76
C SER A 573 -34.16 -23.91 32.79
N ARG A 574 -34.29 -25.24 32.81
CA ARG A 574 -33.72 -26.10 33.87
C ARG A 574 -32.21 -26.38 33.70
N ASN A 575 -31.65 -26.16 32.52
CA ASN A 575 -30.28 -26.57 32.18
C ASN A 575 -29.30 -25.41 31.99
N ASP A 576 -29.75 -24.16 32.09
CA ASP A 576 -28.94 -22.98 31.81
C ASP A 576 -29.20 -21.86 32.83
N ALA A 577 -28.32 -21.75 33.82
CA ALA A 577 -28.41 -20.75 34.89
C ALA A 577 -28.24 -19.31 34.37
N VAL A 578 -27.66 -19.12 33.18
CA VAL A 578 -27.43 -17.81 32.57
C VAL A 578 -28.68 -17.38 31.82
N MET A 579 -29.32 -18.31 31.11
CA MET A 579 -30.64 -18.10 30.53
C MET A 579 -31.70 -17.74 31.58
N VAL A 580 -31.64 -18.37 32.75
CA VAL A 580 -32.54 -18.05 33.88
C VAL A 580 -32.33 -16.61 34.37
N ARG A 581 -31.07 -16.21 34.58
CA ARG A 581 -30.73 -14.83 34.98
C ARG A 581 -31.19 -13.81 33.93
N LYS A 582 -30.97 -14.08 32.64
CA LYS A 582 -31.44 -13.24 31.53
C LYS A 582 -32.97 -13.14 31.50
N GLY A 583 -33.68 -14.26 31.71
CA GLY A 583 -35.14 -14.28 31.79
C GLY A 583 -35.71 -13.44 32.94
N ILE A 584 -35.12 -13.55 34.14
CA ILE A 584 -35.50 -12.73 35.30
C ILE A 584 -35.24 -11.25 35.03
N ARG A 585 -34.06 -10.91 34.51
CA ARG A 585 -33.69 -9.53 34.18
C ARG A 585 -34.59 -8.94 33.09
N ALA A 586 -34.96 -9.73 32.08
CA ALA A 586 -35.89 -9.31 31.04
C ALA A 586 -37.27 -8.95 31.62
N MET A 587 -37.77 -9.71 32.61
CA MET A 587 -39.02 -9.40 33.29
C MET A 587 -38.93 -8.12 34.13
N GLU A 588 -37.82 -7.92 34.85
CA GLU A 588 -37.58 -6.67 35.60
C GLU A 588 -37.58 -5.45 34.68
N LEU A 589 -36.88 -5.53 33.55
CA LEU A 589 -36.81 -4.44 32.58
C LEU A 589 -38.16 -4.15 31.93
N LEU A 590 -38.97 -5.16 31.64
CA LEU A 590 -40.35 -4.94 31.17
C LEU A 590 -41.20 -4.20 32.22
N SER A 591 -41.06 -4.52 33.51
CA SER A 591 -41.77 -3.82 34.58
C SER A 591 -41.32 -2.37 34.71
N GLN A 592 -40.00 -2.13 34.71
CA GLN A 592 -39.43 -0.78 34.82
C GLN A 592 -39.81 0.11 33.63
N LEU A 593 -39.72 -0.40 32.41
CA LEU A 593 -40.13 0.32 31.20
C LEU A 593 -41.63 0.62 31.16
N GLN A 594 -42.45 -0.26 31.74
CA GLN A 594 -43.88 -0.05 31.90
C GLN A 594 -44.19 1.02 32.96
N GLU A 595 -43.49 1.02 34.09
CA GLU A 595 -43.61 2.05 35.14
C GLU A 595 -43.21 3.44 34.64
N MET A 596 -42.21 3.51 33.75
CA MET A 596 -41.79 4.74 33.07
C MET A 596 -42.72 5.16 31.91
N GLY A 597 -43.74 4.36 31.57
CA GLY A 597 -44.72 4.68 30.51
C GLY A 597 -44.20 4.57 29.07
N THR A 598 -43.00 3.99 28.87
CA THR A 598 -42.37 3.84 27.55
C THR A 598 -42.96 2.68 26.74
N ILE A 599 -43.44 1.64 27.42
CA ILE A 599 -44.08 0.46 26.82
C ILE A 599 -45.40 0.15 27.52
N ASN A 600 -46.38 -0.37 26.77
CA ASN A 600 -47.72 -0.62 27.27
C ASN A 600 -48.05 -2.11 27.27
N LYS A 601 -48.55 -2.63 28.39
CA LYS A 601 -49.01 -4.02 28.47
C LYS A 601 -50.27 -4.28 27.62
N SER A 602 -51.10 -3.26 27.42
CA SER A 602 -52.33 -3.31 26.60
C SER A 602 -52.06 -3.56 25.11
N ASN A 603 -50.90 -3.14 24.59
CA ASN A 603 -50.48 -3.39 23.21
C ASN A 603 -49.49 -4.57 23.07
N GLN A 604 -49.37 -5.41 24.10
CA GLN A 604 -48.41 -6.51 24.18
C GLN A 604 -46.96 -6.06 23.95
N PHE A 605 -46.59 -4.88 24.47
CA PHE A 605 -45.25 -4.30 24.29
C PHE A 605 -44.86 -4.07 22.83
N GLY A 606 -45.83 -3.67 21.99
CA GLY A 606 -45.68 -3.59 20.53
C GLY A 606 -44.44 -2.84 20.06
N SER A 607 -44.10 -1.71 20.67
CA SER A 607 -42.91 -0.92 20.30
C SER A 607 -41.59 -1.69 20.49
N LEU A 608 -41.41 -2.36 21.62
CA LEU A 608 -40.22 -3.18 21.88
C LEU A 608 -40.22 -4.46 21.04
N ARG A 609 -41.39 -5.08 20.88
CA ARG A 609 -41.55 -6.30 20.07
C ARG A 609 -41.18 -6.06 18.61
N ASP A 610 -41.71 -5.00 18.02
CA ASP A 610 -41.49 -4.69 16.60
C ASP A 610 -40.00 -4.33 16.36
N GLU A 611 -39.34 -3.63 17.30
CA GLU A 611 -37.88 -3.39 17.25
C GLU A 611 -37.05 -4.69 17.40
N VAL A 612 -37.45 -5.61 18.30
CA VAL A 612 -36.81 -6.93 18.44
C VAL A 612 -37.00 -7.78 17.17
N GLU A 613 -38.18 -7.76 16.56
CA GLU A 613 -38.44 -8.47 15.29
C GLU A 613 -37.62 -7.89 14.13
N GLN A 614 -37.51 -6.56 14.06
CA GLN A 614 -36.63 -5.89 13.08
C GLN A 614 -35.17 -6.27 13.29
N GLU A 615 -34.67 -6.25 14.54
CA GLU A 615 -33.31 -6.65 14.88
C GLU A 615 -33.04 -8.11 14.49
N LEU A 616 -33.95 -9.04 14.77
CA LEU A 616 -33.81 -10.44 14.38
C LEU A 616 -33.80 -10.63 12.85
N SER A 617 -34.62 -9.87 12.13
CA SER A 617 -34.60 -9.88 10.65
C SER A 617 -33.29 -9.33 10.10
N HIS A 618 -32.77 -8.26 10.72
CA HIS A 618 -31.48 -7.68 10.38
C HIS A 618 -30.34 -8.66 10.65
N LEU A 619 -30.31 -9.32 11.81
CA LEU A 619 -29.32 -10.34 12.15
C LEU A 619 -29.38 -11.56 11.21
N GLY A 620 -30.57 -11.92 10.73
CA GLY A 620 -30.75 -12.94 9.69
C GLY A 620 -30.10 -12.54 8.37
N SER A 621 -30.35 -11.32 7.90
CA SER A 621 -29.67 -10.78 6.70
C SER A 621 -28.16 -10.64 6.88
N LEU A 622 -27.71 -10.27 8.09
CA LEU A 622 -26.29 -10.20 8.45
C LEU A 622 -25.63 -11.58 8.41
N LYS A 623 -26.33 -12.63 8.87
CA LYS A 623 -25.85 -14.01 8.79
C LYS A 623 -25.57 -14.42 7.35
N GLU A 624 -26.52 -14.18 6.44
CA GLU A 624 -26.34 -14.46 5.02
C GLU A 624 -25.17 -13.65 4.43
N GLY A 625 -25.05 -12.37 4.80
CA GLY A 625 -23.92 -11.52 4.42
C GLY A 625 -22.57 -12.08 4.89
N VAL A 626 -22.47 -12.52 6.15
CA VAL A 626 -21.25 -13.13 6.73
C VAL A 626 -20.86 -14.40 5.98
N TYR A 627 -21.81 -15.26 5.61
CA TYR A 627 -21.52 -16.46 4.81
C TYR A 627 -20.99 -16.12 3.42
N GLN A 628 -21.63 -15.17 2.73
CA GLN A 628 -21.17 -14.72 1.41
C GLN A 628 -19.79 -14.08 1.49
N GLU A 629 -19.53 -13.26 2.51
CA GLU A 629 -18.22 -12.65 2.74
C GLU A 629 -17.16 -13.71 3.04
N THR A 630 -17.48 -14.69 3.90
CA THR A 630 -16.57 -15.80 4.22
C THR A 630 -16.15 -16.55 2.96
N GLN A 631 -17.11 -16.91 2.11
CA GLN A 631 -16.83 -17.64 0.88
C GLN A 631 -15.94 -16.84 -0.07
N LYS A 632 -16.20 -15.53 -0.24
CA LYS A 632 -15.34 -14.64 -1.03
C LYS A 632 -13.92 -14.56 -0.44
N LEU A 633 -13.80 -14.47 0.88
CA LEU A 633 -12.50 -14.38 1.55
C LEU A 633 -11.72 -15.70 1.51
N GLU A 634 -12.38 -16.86 1.44
CA GLU A 634 -11.71 -18.14 1.25
C GLU A 634 -11.01 -18.21 -0.11
N ASP A 635 -11.66 -17.73 -1.18
CA ASP A 635 -11.06 -17.63 -2.52
C ASP A 635 -9.86 -16.66 -2.55
N VAL A 636 -9.99 -15.53 -1.85
CA VAL A 636 -8.88 -14.58 -1.69
C VAL A 636 -7.73 -15.21 -0.89
N TYR A 637 -8.03 -15.90 0.21
CA TYR A 637 -7.02 -16.57 1.02
C TYR A 637 -6.27 -17.64 0.23
N LYS A 638 -6.98 -18.43 -0.58
CA LYS A 638 -6.38 -19.38 -1.52
C LYS A 638 -5.42 -18.68 -2.49
N THR A 639 -5.84 -17.60 -3.12
CA THR A 639 -5.01 -16.82 -4.05
C THR A 639 -3.74 -16.27 -3.38
N ILE A 640 -3.86 -15.78 -2.14
CA ILE A 640 -2.73 -15.28 -1.36
C ILE A 640 -1.77 -16.43 -1.01
N ARG A 641 -2.28 -17.63 -0.70
CA ARG A 641 -1.44 -18.80 -0.48
C ARG A 641 -0.72 -19.26 -1.75
N ASP A 642 -1.40 -19.22 -2.89
CA ASP A 642 -0.79 -19.54 -4.18
C ASP A 642 0.34 -18.55 -4.52
N HIS A 643 0.15 -17.26 -4.21
CA HIS A 643 1.21 -16.25 -4.32
C HIS A 643 2.40 -16.53 -3.38
N ASN A 644 2.13 -16.98 -2.15
CA ASN A 644 3.19 -17.39 -1.24
C ASN A 644 4.02 -18.53 -1.83
N ALA A 645 3.36 -19.58 -2.30
CA ALA A 645 4.00 -20.75 -2.90
C ALA A 645 4.84 -20.34 -4.14
N TYR A 646 4.32 -19.42 -4.95
CA TYR A 646 5.05 -18.85 -6.07
C TYR A 646 6.33 -18.12 -5.64
N LEU A 647 6.25 -17.22 -4.64
CA LEU A 647 7.41 -16.48 -4.16
C LEU A 647 8.47 -17.40 -3.55
N VAL A 648 8.05 -18.42 -2.79
CA VAL A 648 8.94 -19.45 -2.26
C VAL A 648 9.60 -20.24 -3.40
N GLY A 649 8.83 -20.63 -4.43
CA GLY A 649 9.38 -21.29 -5.62
C GLY A 649 10.38 -20.43 -6.39
N GLN A 650 10.17 -19.11 -6.48
CA GLN A 650 11.17 -18.19 -7.03
C GLN A 650 12.44 -18.16 -6.20
N LEU A 651 12.33 -18.07 -4.87
CA LEU A 651 13.49 -18.13 -3.97
C LEU A 651 14.28 -19.43 -4.15
N ASP A 652 13.61 -20.57 -4.27
CA ASP A 652 14.28 -21.86 -4.49
C ASP A 652 14.94 -21.95 -5.87
N THR A 653 14.35 -21.32 -6.88
CA THR A 653 14.98 -21.17 -8.21
C THR A 653 16.25 -20.33 -8.10
N TYR A 654 16.23 -19.23 -7.35
CA TYR A 654 17.42 -18.41 -7.12
C TYR A 654 18.48 -19.14 -6.30
N LYS A 655 18.10 -19.90 -5.26
CA LYS A 655 19.02 -20.76 -4.50
C LYS A 655 19.72 -21.76 -5.43
N SER A 656 18.94 -22.43 -6.29
CA SER A 656 19.46 -23.39 -7.26
C SER A 656 20.40 -22.73 -8.27
N TYR A 657 20.04 -21.53 -8.75
CA TYR A 657 20.89 -20.74 -9.64
C TYR A 657 22.22 -20.35 -8.99
N LEU A 658 22.18 -19.81 -7.77
CA LEU A 658 23.38 -19.46 -6.99
C LEU A 658 24.25 -20.69 -6.71
N HIS A 659 23.64 -21.82 -6.37
CA HIS A 659 24.36 -23.07 -6.17
C HIS A 659 25.06 -23.54 -7.45
N ASN A 660 24.38 -23.48 -8.60
CA ASN A 660 24.96 -23.84 -9.90
C ASN A 660 26.10 -22.89 -10.28
N VAL A 661 25.94 -21.58 -10.10
CA VAL A 661 26.98 -20.57 -10.36
C VAL A 661 28.19 -20.78 -9.43
N ARG A 662 27.96 -21.10 -8.15
CA ARG A 662 29.02 -21.42 -7.19
C ARG A 662 29.76 -22.70 -7.55
N SER A 663 29.05 -23.76 -7.96
CA SER A 663 29.66 -25.02 -8.39
C SER A 663 30.53 -24.85 -9.64
N GLN A 664 30.10 -24.00 -10.59
CA GLN A 664 30.90 -23.65 -11.77
C GLN A 664 32.14 -22.82 -11.41
N ALA A 665 32.08 -21.99 -10.37
CA ALA A 665 33.22 -21.24 -9.84
C ALA A 665 34.21 -22.15 -9.06
N GLU A 666 33.70 -23.12 -8.28
CA GLU A 666 34.52 -24.09 -7.53
C GLU A 666 35.17 -25.17 -8.42
N GLY A 667 34.63 -25.40 -9.63
CA GLY A 667 35.16 -26.33 -10.63
C GLY A 667 36.55 -25.98 -11.19
N THR A 668 37.06 -24.78 -10.93
CA THR A 668 38.47 -24.43 -11.19
C THR A 668 39.22 -24.25 -9.87
N ARG A 669 39.71 -25.35 -9.30
CA ARG A 669 40.70 -25.34 -8.21
C ARG A 669 41.98 -24.60 -8.64
N ARG A 670 42.01 -23.27 -8.54
CA ARG A 670 43.26 -22.51 -8.42
C ARG A 670 43.62 -22.45 -6.94
N LYS A 671 44.80 -23.00 -6.63
CA LYS A 671 45.49 -22.96 -5.34
C LYS A 671 45.20 -21.67 -4.59
N GLN A 672 44.92 -21.77 -3.29
CA GLN A 672 44.92 -20.67 -2.32
C GLN A 672 46.16 -19.78 -2.56
N GLN A 673 45.98 -18.69 -3.32
CA GLN A 673 46.99 -17.65 -3.46
C GLN A 673 46.70 -16.65 -2.34
N LYS A 674 47.70 -16.43 -1.48
CA LYS A 674 47.70 -15.36 -0.47
C LYS A 674 47.12 -14.08 -1.08
N HIS A 675 46.16 -13.47 -0.37
CA HIS A 675 45.61 -12.16 -0.69
C HIS A 675 46.74 -11.18 -1.02
N GLN A 676 46.85 -10.79 -2.29
CA GLN A 676 47.82 -9.80 -2.74
C GLN A 676 47.06 -8.48 -2.89
N VAL A 677 47.29 -7.55 -1.96
CA VAL A 677 46.79 -6.18 -2.04
C VAL A 677 47.24 -5.58 -3.37
N LEU A 678 46.30 -5.08 -4.17
CA LEU A 678 46.58 -4.44 -5.45
C LEU A 678 46.80 -2.94 -5.22
N GLY A 679 47.86 -2.37 -5.81
CA GLY A 679 48.28 -0.97 -5.60
C GLY A 679 49.40 -0.84 -4.56
N PRO A 680 49.78 0.39 -4.15
CA PRO A 680 49.13 1.67 -4.44
C PRO A 680 49.44 2.21 -5.84
N TYR A 681 48.40 2.63 -6.57
CA TYR A 681 48.54 3.43 -7.78
C TYR A 681 48.48 4.91 -7.43
N LYS A 682 49.55 5.64 -7.73
CA LYS A 682 49.71 7.05 -7.42
C LYS A 682 49.25 7.95 -8.56
N PHE A 683 48.38 8.90 -8.27
CA PHE A 683 47.89 9.92 -9.21
C PHE A 683 48.12 11.31 -8.63
N THR A 684 48.61 12.25 -9.45
CA THR A 684 48.73 13.65 -9.00
C THR A 684 47.37 14.33 -9.06
N HIS A 685 47.17 15.37 -8.24
CA HIS A 685 45.94 16.16 -8.26
C HIS A 685 45.63 16.72 -9.67
N GLN A 686 46.63 17.28 -10.34
CA GLN A 686 46.50 17.79 -11.72
C GLN A 686 46.12 16.71 -12.75
N GLN A 687 46.56 15.46 -12.55
CA GLN A 687 46.22 14.37 -13.46
C GLN A 687 44.73 14.00 -13.34
N LEU A 688 44.22 13.88 -12.11
CA LEU A 688 42.82 13.54 -11.88
C LEU A 688 41.86 14.66 -12.29
N GLU A 689 42.28 15.92 -12.14
CA GLU A 689 41.55 17.09 -12.65
C GLU A 689 41.49 17.08 -14.19
N LYS A 690 42.60 16.79 -14.87
CA LYS A 690 42.64 16.69 -16.34
C LYS A 690 41.84 15.50 -16.89
N GLU A 691 41.81 14.38 -16.17
CA GLU A 691 41.00 13.21 -16.55
C GLU A 691 39.50 13.37 -16.20
N GLY A 692 39.12 14.48 -15.54
CA GLY A 692 37.75 14.77 -15.12
C GLY A 692 37.27 13.89 -13.97
N VAL A 693 38.19 13.24 -13.27
CA VAL A 693 37.91 12.41 -12.09
C VAL A 693 37.65 13.30 -10.88
N ILE A 694 38.35 14.43 -10.76
CA ILE A 694 38.04 15.50 -9.80
C ILE A 694 37.11 16.51 -10.49
N GLN A 695 35.91 16.69 -9.95
CA GLN A 695 34.88 17.58 -10.49
C GLN A 695 34.93 18.96 -9.85
N LYS A 696 35.18 19.02 -8.54
CA LYS A 696 35.43 20.28 -7.80
C LYS A 696 36.52 20.06 -6.76
N SER A 697 37.34 21.08 -6.53
CA SER A 697 38.43 21.03 -5.55
C SER A 697 38.54 22.35 -4.81
N ASN A 698 38.36 22.32 -3.49
CA ASN A 698 38.49 23.47 -2.60
C ASN A 698 39.95 23.70 -2.13
N VAL A 699 40.92 22.97 -2.71
CA VAL A 699 42.34 23.11 -2.41
C VAL A 699 42.94 24.35 -3.13
N PRO A 700 43.69 25.23 -2.43
CA PRO A 700 44.39 26.37 -3.03
C PRO A 700 45.41 25.97 -4.11
N ASP A 701 45.48 26.71 -5.23
CA ASP A 701 46.26 26.37 -6.43
C ASP A 701 47.76 26.15 -6.16
N ASN A 702 48.33 26.99 -5.31
CA ASN A 702 49.70 26.96 -4.84
C ASN A 702 50.03 25.71 -3.97
N ARG A 703 49.03 24.95 -3.53
CA ARG A 703 49.20 23.67 -2.80
C ARG A 703 48.91 22.43 -3.66
N ARG A 704 48.18 22.56 -4.77
CA ARG A 704 47.79 21.43 -5.65
C ARG A 704 48.99 20.67 -6.23
N ALA A 705 50.08 21.37 -6.57
CA ALA A 705 51.30 20.76 -7.11
C ALA A 705 52.01 19.76 -6.15
N ASN A 706 51.67 19.84 -4.86
CA ASN A 706 52.24 19.00 -3.81
C ASN A 706 51.29 17.89 -3.32
N ILE A 707 50.08 17.78 -3.89
CA ILE A 707 49.10 16.75 -3.51
C ILE A 707 49.09 15.60 -4.51
N TYR A 708 48.99 14.39 -3.99
CA TYR A 708 48.77 13.17 -4.77
C TYR A 708 47.84 12.21 -4.03
N PHE A 709 47.16 11.36 -4.79
CA PHE A 709 46.22 10.36 -4.30
C PHE A 709 46.79 8.96 -4.57
N ASN A 710 46.69 8.08 -3.58
CA ASN A 710 47.04 6.68 -3.71
C ASN A 710 45.76 5.86 -3.68
N PHE A 711 45.55 5.07 -4.74
CA PHE A 711 44.44 4.14 -4.86
C PHE A 711 44.96 2.74 -4.56
N THR A 712 44.42 2.10 -3.55
CA THR A 712 44.73 0.73 -3.15
C THR A 712 43.46 -0.10 -3.12
N SER A 713 43.56 -1.37 -3.52
CA SER A 713 42.48 -2.34 -3.35
C SER A 713 42.97 -3.42 -2.38
N PRO A 714 42.63 -3.28 -1.08
CA PRO A 714 43.00 -4.28 -0.07
C PRO A 714 42.29 -5.62 -0.32
N LEU A 715 41.02 -5.57 -0.74
CA LEU A 715 40.21 -6.73 -1.15
C LEU A 715 39.54 -6.44 -2.50
N PRO A 716 39.34 -7.45 -3.38
CA PRO A 716 38.61 -7.27 -4.63
C PRO A 716 37.23 -6.66 -4.39
N GLY A 717 36.91 -5.54 -5.04
CA GLY A 717 35.63 -4.83 -4.85
C GLY A 717 35.65 -3.78 -3.74
N THR A 718 36.72 -3.70 -2.93
CA THR A 718 36.97 -2.59 -2.00
C THR A 718 38.17 -1.77 -2.47
N PHE A 719 38.06 -0.46 -2.34
CA PHE A 719 39.08 0.49 -2.74
C PHE A 719 39.27 1.51 -1.63
N VAL A 720 40.52 1.86 -1.38
CA VAL A 720 40.88 2.92 -0.45
C VAL A 720 41.59 4.00 -1.25
N ILE A 721 41.04 5.21 -1.21
CA ILE A 721 41.66 6.41 -1.77
C ILE A 721 42.29 7.18 -0.62
N SER A 722 43.61 7.25 -0.59
CA SER A 722 44.33 8.05 0.40
C SER A 722 44.93 9.31 -0.22
N LEU A 723 44.67 10.47 0.38
CA LEU A 723 45.23 11.77 -0.02
C LEU A 723 46.55 12.01 0.71
N HIS A 724 47.61 12.35 -0.03
CA HIS A 724 48.96 12.60 0.50
C HIS A 724 49.49 13.97 0.08
N TYR A 725 50.29 14.59 0.94
CA TYR A 725 51.04 15.82 0.66
C TYR A 725 52.54 15.55 0.65
N LYS A 726 53.25 16.03 -0.38
CA LYS A 726 54.71 15.87 -0.51
C LYS A 726 55.42 16.40 0.74
N GLY A 727 56.13 15.51 1.45
CA GLY A 727 56.85 15.83 2.69
C GLY A 727 56.25 15.25 3.97
N ARG A 728 55.07 14.60 3.92
CA ARG A 728 54.52 13.81 5.03
C ARG A 728 54.40 12.33 4.65
N ASN A 729 54.75 11.44 5.59
CA ASN A 729 54.75 9.98 5.36
C ASN A 729 53.39 9.31 5.63
N ARG A 730 52.41 10.02 6.19
CA ARG A 730 51.06 9.50 6.48
C ARG A 730 50.02 10.19 5.60
N GLY A 731 49.02 9.43 5.15
CA GLY A 731 47.85 9.97 4.45
C GLY A 731 47.14 11.01 5.32
N LEU A 732 46.75 12.12 4.71
CA LEU A 732 46.00 13.20 5.36
C LEU A 732 44.53 12.81 5.56
N LEU A 733 43.97 12.13 4.56
CA LEU A 733 42.59 11.66 4.52
C LEU A 733 42.56 10.33 3.80
N GLU A 734 41.69 9.44 4.24
CA GLU A 734 41.45 8.13 3.63
C GLU A 734 39.94 7.99 3.40
N LEU A 735 39.58 7.50 2.22
CA LEU A 735 38.20 7.23 1.83
C LEU A 735 38.09 5.76 1.45
N ASP A 736 37.32 5.02 2.22
CA ASP A 736 36.96 3.64 1.92
C ASP A 736 35.75 3.63 0.99
N LEU A 737 35.90 2.94 -0.14
CA LEU A 737 34.91 2.83 -1.19
C LEU A 737 34.63 1.37 -1.48
N LYS A 738 33.35 1.00 -1.47
CA LYS A 738 32.90 -0.27 -2.02
C LYS A 738 32.45 -0.06 -3.46
N LEU A 739 32.73 -1.04 -4.31
CA LEU A 739 32.29 -1.01 -5.70
C LEU A 739 30.75 -0.93 -5.80
N ASP A 740 30.06 -1.58 -4.87
CA ASP A 740 28.61 -1.55 -4.72
C ASP A 740 28.05 -0.14 -4.53
N ASP A 741 28.61 0.63 -3.58
CA ASP A 741 28.16 1.99 -3.29
C ASP A 741 28.33 2.89 -4.53
N LEU A 742 29.44 2.73 -5.27
CA LEU A 742 29.70 3.50 -6.49
C LEU A 742 28.75 3.12 -7.64
N LEU A 743 28.37 1.85 -7.78
CA LEU A 743 27.42 1.38 -8.78
C LEU A 743 25.97 1.80 -8.43
N GLU A 744 25.62 1.80 -7.15
CA GLU A 744 24.32 2.27 -6.67
C GLU A 744 24.18 3.77 -6.86
N MET A 745 25.22 4.56 -6.52
CA MET A 745 25.27 5.99 -6.80
C MET A 745 25.15 6.29 -8.29
N GLN A 746 25.81 5.50 -9.16
CA GLN A 746 25.67 5.63 -10.61
C GLN A 746 24.22 5.33 -11.09
N LYS A 747 23.56 4.31 -10.52
CA LYS A 747 22.17 3.95 -10.86
C LYS A 747 21.17 4.98 -10.33
N GLY A 748 21.48 5.64 -9.21
CA GLY A 748 20.71 6.71 -8.60
C GLY A 748 20.88 8.10 -9.24
N ASN A 749 21.66 8.23 -10.33
CA ASN A 749 22.11 9.52 -10.90
C ASN A 749 22.83 10.44 -9.89
N GLN A 750 23.48 9.86 -8.89
CA GLN A 750 24.30 10.59 -7.93
C GLN A 750 25.75 10.54 -8.41
N ASP A 751 26.16 11.57 -9.15
CA ASP A 751 27.47 11.59 -9.82
C ASP A 751 28.63 12.13 -8.96
N ASP A 752 28.33 12.71 -7.79
CA ASP A 752 29.32 13.38 -6.93
C ASP A 752 29.67 12.52 -5.71
N LEU A 753 30.97 12.27 -5.51
CA LEU A 753 31.55 11.58 -4.35
C LEU A 753 32.46 12.54 -3.58
N ASP A 754 32.09 12.86 -2.35
CA ASP A 754 32.78 13.86 -1.54
C ASP A 754 33.91 13.27 -0.69
N LEU A 755 35.12 13.84 -0.84
CA LEU A 755 36.26 13.66 0.04
C LEU A 755 36.68 15.01 0.61
N GLU A 756 35.89 15.54 1.56
CA GLU A 756 36.04 16.83 2.28
C GLU A 756 36.46 18.05 1.42
N TYR A 757 37.71 18.07 0.97
CA TYR A 757 38.32 19.13 0.17
C TYR A 757 38.24 18.90 -1.35
N VAL A 758 37.84 17.71 -1.80
CA VAL A 758 37.80 17.29 -3.21
C VAL A 758 36.53 16.49 -3.48
N GLN A 759 35.78 16.86 -4.53
CA GLN A 759 34.64 16.11 -5.04
C GLN A 759 35.05 15.33 -6.28
N PHE A 760 34.83 14.02 -6.27
CA PHE A 760 35.10 13.13 -7.38
C PHE A 760 33.83 12.83 -8.19
N ASN A 761 34.00 12.58 -9.49
CA ASN A 761 32.92 12.08 -10.32
C ASN A 761 32.84 10.55 -10.25
N VAL A 762 31.72 10.02 -9.74
CA VAL A 762 31.49 8.57 -9.51
C VAL A 762 31.73 7.75 -10.78
N THR A 763 31.13 8.15 -11.91
CA THR A 763 31.26 7.43 -13.18
C THR A 763 32.71 7.38 -13.68
N LYS A 764 33.47 8.46 -13.49
CA LYS A 764 34.89 8.53 -13.89
C LYS A 764 35.81 7.79 -12.93
N VAL A 765 35.53 7.81 -11.63
CA VAL A 765 36.25 7.00 -10.63
C VAL A 765 36.06 5.52 -10.94
N LEU A 766 34.83 5.08 -11.23
CA LEU A 766 34.51 3.70 -11.57
C LEU A 766 35.24 3.25 -12.84
N ALA A 767 35.31 4.11 -13.86
CA ALA A 767 36.09 3.86 -15.07
C ALA A 767 37.61 3.77 -14.80
N LEU A 768 38.15 4.63 -13.93
CA LEU A 768 39.56 4.62 -13.53
C LEU A 768 39.92 3.34 -12.76
N LEU A 769 39.07 2.94 -11.81
CA LEU A 769 39.21 1.72 -11.02
C LEU A 769 39.16 0.49 -11.91
N ASN A 770 38.16 0.39 -12.80
CA ASN A 770 38.06 -0.71 -13.76
C ASN A 770 39.29 -0.77 -14.69
N LYS A 771 39.79 0.37 -15.17
CA LYS A 771 40.97 0.40 -16.05
C LYS A 771 42.25 -0.08 -15.36
N ARG A 772 42.40 0.18 -14.05
CA ARG A 772 43.66 -0.07 -13.32
C ARG A 772 43.66 -1.38 -12.53
N PHE A 773 42.50 -1.80 -12.03
CA PHE A 773 42.37 -2.97 -11.16
C PHE A 773 41.67 -4.16 -11.85
N ALA A 774 41.07 -4.01 -13.04
CA ALA A 774 40.57 -5.18 -13.78
C ALA A 774 41.74 -6.06 -14.25
N ARG A 775 41.71 -7.34 -13.84
CA ARG A 775 42.61 -8.35 -14.38
C ARG A 775 42.40 -8.45 -15.89
N LYS A 776 43.47 -8.35 -16.68
CA LYS A 776 43.46 -8.54 -18.14
C LYS A 776 42.61 -9.76 -18.48
N LYS A 777 41.54 -9.56 -19.26
CA LYS A 777 40.78 -10.61 -19.96
C LYS A 777 41.78 -11.46 -20.75
N THR A 778 42.24 -12.55 -20.15
CA THR A 778 42.91 -13.63 -20.87
C THR A 778 41.79 -14.57 -21.27
N TRP A 779 41.68 -14.74 -22.58
CA TRP A 779 40.61 -15.43 -23.29
C TRP A 779 40.39 -16.85 -22.80
#